data_AF-A0A0D2KGN0-F1
#
_entry.id   AF-A0A0D2KGN0-F1
#
_cell.length_a   1.000
_cell.length_b   1.000
_cell.length_c   1.000
_cell.angle_alpha   90.00
_cell.angle_beta   90.00
_cell.angle_gamma   90.00
#
_symmetry.space_group_name_H-M   'P 1'
#
loop_
_entity.id
_entity.type
_entity.pdbx_description
1 polymer ?
#
loop_
_entity_poly.entity_id
_entity_poly.type
_entity_poly.pdbx_seq_one_letter_code
_entity_poly.pdbx_strand_id
1 'polypeptide(L)'
;MAPRKDGDVVFSFNGKWVSWTHTVVAYTAFIGALIVGVSLHFHKIVQNEHYGYPDEWFPSVSATIGDRYPERSVFMVFIAITSGPRFVLVALWYFLTRRPNSNLPAIVASTGLLRTLTCGGWTYVTSTDDHDWHDIFMISYLVFTLPWTLGCLALSPPNPKAVKYRKILAGLFFGTLVPLIYFFIQHKIHKVAGAYTIYAFFEWSLILFDVAFDAVTALDYETFEFVIKDVKGSTRGDAKLLKDALKEKERESPLIQTSTFDGPYYWPAMLDAAADVLHGFFFWSILTSLGVLIWYFPLWHMGISGYEVMVMSPASPLLLAIPFVRSLAIKHVRWLHMSSLVGLVAWLVKDPAYRLFTVSFAVMLGCTAWSAEWYAERRNSARLQRRILAWCIGFVLSSIAKFANHTNNPIWPILHSGIGGWNKTGLVIALAAVWRSSRPDAFSGGDYVPPNAKKGSSLLAGLGLGGLFFTMHSLLSDSSTMILWVWEGFPVRGPLAVPHGAVTIVVMSLGLFLGSALPGFFGSWTAYGLGAVGAALLTGYSNWTGYYGGLILAFYTMGVAPVLISSAAQHSPASTFGFGYFMYNIMVLFHVWVVAYAFVPGGPLVREHTDWVMITTMLLIGAGVFSALTTNPAYQAKSKSSPRGRKQSSYYLHILLVLQLLTASIAYLRFPSYDYVPYHPEEKLITAGIWTIHFSLDNDDWSSERRMRDAIKELELDVVGLLESDLQRIIMGNRDTTQYLAEDLGMYVDYGPGPNKHTWGSALLSKFPILNSTHHLLPSPVGELAPAIEATLDVYGTQVDVFVFHSGQEEDPEDRRLQTEFLSKRMGATPRPAILLSYLVVKPGEGNYNTYVSELSGMHDIDVRDWDRWCEYILYKDIKRVGYARVSRGTITDTEIQVGKFVVGEPVSYTDERIPEEQVPPGRRFPALFRGEGVRGHRYHVFDEPWYYA
;
A
#
# COMPACT_ATOMS: atom_id res chain seq x y z
N MET A 1 55.21 34.43 -27.86
CA MET A 1 54.44 33.23 -27.47
C MET A 1 53.90 33.47 -26.07
N ALA A 2 52.59 33.64 -25.91
CA ALA A 2 51.97 33.81 -24.59
C ALA A 2 51.98 32.48 -23.82
N PRO A 3 52.08 32.49 -22.47
CA PRO A 3 52.18 31.27 -21.68
C PRO A 3 50.85 30.51 -21.71
N ARG A 4 50.91 29.18 -21.88
CA ARG A 4 49.77 28.28 -21.71
C ARG A 4 49.21 28.49 -20.29
N LYS A 5 47.94 28.89 -20.20
CA LYS A 5 47.21 28.89 -18.92
C LYS A 5 47.03 27.44 -18.48
N ASP A 6 47.74 27.02 -17.44
CA ASP A 6 47.47 25.76 -16.76
C ASP A 6 46.04 25.82 -16.18
N GLY A 7 45.18 24.87 -16.55
CA GLY A 7 43.80 24.80 -16.04
C GLY A 7 43.74 24.51 -14.54
N ASP A 8 42.73 25.05 -13.87
CA ASP A 8 42.54 24.92 -12.42
C ASP A 8 42.17 23.47 -12.02
N VAL A 9 42.70 23.02 -10.87
CA VAL A 9 42.37 21.72 -10.28
C VAL A 9 41.02 21.82 -9.56
N VAL A 10 40.03 21.04 -10.00
CA VAL A 10 38.67 21.01 -9.42
C VAL A 10 38.62 20.06 -8.23
N PHE A 11 39.32 18.94 -8.32
CA PHE A 11 39.37 17.90 -7.29
C PHE A 11 40.62 17.05 -7.48
N SER A 12 41.30 16.68 -6.38
CA SER A 12 42.35 15.67 -6.43
C SER A 12 42.24 14.65 -5.29
N PHE A 13 42.62 13.40 -5.58
CA PHE A 13 42.72 12.35 -4.58
C PHE A 13 43.83 11.36 -4.94
N ASN A 14 44.41 10.73 -3.92
CA ASN A 14 45.53 9.81 -4.09
C ASN A 14 45.09 8.46 -4.68
N GLY A 15 45.91 7.89 -5.58
CA GLY A 15 45.64 6.65 -6.30
C GLY A 15 45.45 5.42 -5.41
N LYS A 16 46.01 5.41 -4.18
CA LYS A 16 45.83 4.31 -3.22
C LYS A 16 44.38 4.01 -2.89
N TRP A 17 43.50 5.02 -2.96
CA TRP A 17 42.08 4.86 -2.67
C TRP A 17 41.36 4.00 -3.69
N VAL A 18 41.88 3.87 -4.92
CA VAL A 18 41.35 2.93 -5.92
C VAL A 18 41.51 1.49 -5.43
N SER A 19 42.71 1.13 -4.97
CA SER A 19 43.00 -0.21 -4.45
C SER A 19 42.23 -0.52 -3.16
N TRP A 20 42.10 0.44 -2.25
CA TRP A 20 41.28 0.27 -1.04
C TRP A 20 39.79 0.12 -1.37
N THR A 21 39.26 0.92 -2.29
CA THR A 21 37.85 0.83 -2.71
C THR A 21 37.57 -0.53 -3.34
N HIS A 22 38.43 -0.99 -4.27
CA HIS A 22 38.33 -2.34 -4.82
C HIS A 22 38.29 -3.41 -3.72
N THR A 23 39.24 -3.37 -2.80
CA THR A 23 39.42 -4.39 -1.75
C THR A 23 38.23 -4.44 -0.78
N VAL A 24 37.79 -3.27 -0.29
CA VAL A 24 36.69 -3.19 0.68
C VAL A 24 35.37 -3.64 0.05
N VAL A 25 35.08 -3.18 -1.16
CA VAL A 25 33.83 -3.53 -1.84
C VAL A 25 33.84 -5.02 -2.23
N ALA A 26 34.97 -5.55 -2.72
CA ALA A 26 35.10 -6.98 -3.04
C ALA A 26 34.87 -7.86 -1.81
N TYR A 27 35.52 -7.58 -0.67
CA TYR A 27 35.27 -8.35 0.56
C TYR A 27 33.86 -8.18 1.09
N THR A 28 33.25 -7.00 0.94
CA THR A 28 31.85 -6.79 1.32
C THR A 28 30.91 -7.67 0.49
N ALA A 29 31.21 -7.91 -0.79
CA ALA A 29 30.43 -8.81 -1.64
C ALA A 29 30.40 -10.24 -1.08
N PHE A 30 31.58 -10.80 -0.80
CA PHE A 30 31.72 -12.18 -0.32
C PHE A 30 31.23 -12.36 1.12
N ILE A 31 31.61 -11.46 2.04
CA ILE A 31 31.18 -11.53 3.45
C ILE A 31 29.68 -11.24 3.57
N GLY A 32 29.16 -10.27 2.82
CA GLY A 32 27.74 -9.93 2.80
C GLY A 32 26.89 -11.11 2.32
N ALA A 33 27.30 -11.77 1.24
CA ALA A 33 26.64 -12.98 0.75
C ALA A 33 26.68 -14.12 1.78
N LEU A 34 27.82 -14.35 2.44
CA LEU A 34 27.93 -15.38 3.49
C LEU A 34 27.02 -15.11 4.69
N ILE A 35 26.97 -13.87 5.20
CA ILE A 35 26.10 -13.50 6.33
C ILE A 35 24.63 -13.71 5.96
N VAL A 36 24.22 -13.27 4.77
CA VAL A 36 22.84 -13.39 4.31
C VAL A 36 22.49 -14.86 4.06
N GLY A 37 23.35 -15.62 3.39
CA GLY A 37 23.15 -17.05 3.12
C GLY A 37 23.07 -17.88 4.39
N VAL A 38 23.96 -17.66 5.37
CA VAL A 38 23.91 -18.37 6.66
C VAL A 38 22.67 -17.97 7.47
N SER A 39 22.21 -16.71 7.41
CA SER A 39 21.03 -16.29 8.17
C SER A 39 19.71 -16.80 7.60
N LEU A 40 19.61 -17.00 6.28
CA LEU A 40 18.35 -17.34 5.61
C LEU A 40 18.30 -18.78 5.09
N HIS A 41 19.42 -19.31 4.59
CA HIS A 41 19.45 -20.55 3.82
C HIS A 41 20.52 -21.56 4.29
N PHE A 42 20.97 -21.48 5.56
CA PHE A 42 22.07 -22.30 6.11
C PHE A 42 22.05 -23.76 5.67
N HIS A 43 20.99 -24.52 5.98
CA HIS A 43 20.91 -25.95 5.66
C HIS A 43 20.97 -26.24 4.16
N LYS A 44 20.54 -25.30 3.31
CA LYS A 44 20.53 -25.45 1.85
C LYS A 44 21.90 -25.19 1.24
N ILE A 45 22.65 -24.20 1.75
CA ILE A 45 23.96 -23.81 1.19
C ILE A 45 25.12 -24.67 1.67
N VAL A 46 24.96 -25.41 2.79
CA VAL A 46 25.95 -26.38 3.27
C VAL A 46 25.76 -27.79 2.69
N GLN A 47 24.65 -28.02 1.98
CA GLN A 47 24.34 -29.32 1.40
C GLN A 47 25.09 -29.53 0.09
N ASN A 48 25.71 -30.71 -0.07
CA ASN A 48 26.29 -31.16 -1.34
C ASN A 48 25.48 -32.32 -1.94
N GLU A 49 25.95 -32.91 -3.04
CA GLU A 49 25.28 -34.00 -3.78
C GLU A 49 25.06 -35.30 -2.97
N HIS A 50 25.75 -35.47 -1.83
CA HIS A 50 25.80 -36.72 -1.08
C HIS A 50 25.49 -36.55 0.42
N TYR A 51 25.88 -35.42 1.01
CA TYR A 51 25.80 -35.13 2.45
C TYR A 51 25.28 -33.71 2.70
N GLY A 52 24.68 -33.52 3.87
CA GLY A 52 24.26 -32.22 4.37
C GLY A 52 24.56 -32.11 5.86
N TYR A 53 23.97 -31.12 6.52
CA TYR A 53 24.10 -30.98 7.97
C TYR A 53 23.61 -32.26 8.69
N PRO A 54 24.34 -32.82 9.68
CA PRO A 54 25.47 -32.21 10.41
C PRO A 54 26.87 -32.53 9.87
N ASP A 55 27.00 -33.43 8.90
CA ASP A 55 28.30 -33.84 8.37
C ASP A 55 28.99 -32.69 7.61
N GLU A 56 28.20 -31.90 6.88
CA GLU A 56 28.63 -30.67 6.21
C GLU A 56 28.02 -29.45 6.89
N TRP A 57 28.88 -28.51 7.30
CA TRP A 57 28.47 -27.40 8.17
C TRP A 57 29.07 -26.05 7.78
N PHE A 58 29.91 -25.99 6.74
CA PHE A 58 30.40 -24.73 6.17
C PHE A 58 30.19 -24.69 4.65
N PRO A 59 29.59 -23.62 4.09
CA PRO A 59 29.22 -23.58 2.68
C PRO A 59 30.41 -23.22 1.78
N SER A 60 30.43 -23.79 0.58
CA SER A 60 31.34 -23.36 -0.50
C SER A 60 31.05 -21.93 -0.95
N VAL A 61 32.04 -21.30 -1.58
CA VAL A 61 31.92 -19.97 -2.19
C VAL A 61 30.83 -19.99 -3.25
N SER A 62 30.84 -20.99 -4.14
CA SER A 62 29.87 -21.11 -5.25
C SER A 62 28.43 -21.25 -4.74
N ALA A 63 28.19 -22.10 -3.73
CA ALA A 63 26.86 -22.26 -3.13
C ALA A 63 26.37 -20.97 -2.44
N THR A 64 27.29 -20.22 -1.83
CA THR A 64 26.99 -18.98 -1.11
C THR A 64 26.58 -17.83 -2.03
N ILE A 65 27.13 -17.77 -3.24
CA ILE A 65 26.97 -16.62 -4.14
C ILE A 65 26.11 -16.91 -5.38
N GLY A 66 25.89 -18.18 -5.73
CA GLY A 66 25.20 -18.59 -6.95
C GLY A 66 23.76 -19.07 -6.74
N ASP A 67 23.46 -19.74 -5.63
CA ASP A 67 22.31 -20.66 -5.62
C ASP A 67 20.97 -20.02 -5.28
N ARG A 68 20.96 -18.95 -4.47
CA ARG A 68 19.74 -18.49 -3.79
C ARG A 68 19.63 -16.98 -3.67
N TYR A 69 18.39 -16.49 -3.79
CA TYR A 69 18.03 -15.12 -3.42
C TYR A 69 17.69 -15.05 -1.92
N PRO A 70 18.12 -14.01 -1.17
CA PRO A 70 18.75 -12.77 -1.63
C PRO A 70 20.29 -12.70 -1.60
N GLU A 71 21.01 -13.69 -1.07
CA GLU A 71 22.47 -13.68 -0.94
C GLU A 71 23.21 -13.54 -2.29
N ARG A 72 22.71 -14.20 -3.34
CA ARG A 72 23.18 -14.03 -4.72
C ARG A 72 23.11 -12.57 -5.17
N SER A 73 21.98 -11.90 -4.91
CA SER A 73 21.79 -10.51 -5.31
C SER A 73 22.72 -9.56 -4.55
N VAL A 74 22.97 -9.83 -3.26
CA VAL A 74 23.95 -9.08 -2.47
C VAL A 74 25.35 -9.19 -3.09
N PHE A 75 25.79 -10.42 -3.41
CA PHE A 75 27.06 -10.64 -4.08
C PHE A 75 27.15 -9.88 -5.41
N MET A 76 26.16 -10.06 -6.30
CA MET A 76 26.15 -9.48 -7.64
C MET A 76 26.18 -7.95 -7.62
N VAL A 77 25.47 -7.30 -6.70
CA VAL A 77 25.46 -5.83 -6.58
C VAL A 77 26.84 -5.31 -6.17
N PHE A 78 27.46 -5.90 -5.14
CA PHE A 78 28.76 -5.43 -4.68
C PHE A 78 29.90 -5.78 -5.66
N ILE A 79 29.83 -6.90 -6.38
CA ILE A 79 30.77 -7.17 -7.49
C ILE A 79 30.57 -6.21 -8.66
N ALA A 80 29.33 -5.83 -8.99
CA ALA A 80 29.06 -4.80 -9.98
C ALA A 80 29.78 -3.48 -9.63
N ILE A 81 29.68 -3.06 -8.37
CA ILE A 81 30.34 -1.85 -7.85
C ILE A 81 31.87 -2.00 -7.88
N THR A 82 32.39 -3.21 -7.60
CA THR A 82 33.83 -3.52 -7.64
C THR A 82 34.43 -3.38 -9.04
N SER A 83 33.64 -3.59 -10.10
CA SER A 83 34.11 -3.53 -11.49
C SER A 83 34.80 -2.21 -11.85
N GLY A 84 34.25 -1.06 -11.44
CA GLY A 84 34.81 0.27 -11.72
C GLY A 84 36.23 0.42 -11.14
N PRO A 85 36.40 0.33 -9.80
CA PRO A 85 37.71 0.32 -9.16
C PRO A 85 38.67 -0.73 -9.74
N ARG A 86 38.16 -1.91 -10.14
CA ARG A 86 38.97 -2.98 -10.73
C ARG A 86 39.59 -2.58 -12.06
N PHE A 87 38.81 -2.04 -12.99
CA PHE A 87 39.33 -1.59 -14.29
C PHE A 87 40.34 -0.45 -14.12
N VAL A 88 40.08 0.49 -13.19
CA VAL A 88 41.02 1.57 -12.87
C VAL A 88 42.31 1.01 -12.25
N LEU A 89 42.23 0.01 -11.38
CA LEU A 89 43.40 -0.66 -10.80
C LEU A 89 44.29 -1.27 -11.89
N VAL A 90 43.73 -1.98 -12.87
CA VAL A 90 44.49 -2.56 -13.99
C VAL A 90 45.12 -1.46 -14.85
N ALA A 91 44.38 -0.39 -15.13
CA ALA A 91 44.89 0.74 -15.91
C ALA A 91 46.06 1.46 -15.21
N LEU A 92 45.95 1.70 -13.90
CA LEU A 92 47.04 2.28 -13.11
C LEU A 92 48.27 1.39 -13.10
N TRP A 93 48.10 0.08 -13.03
CA TRP A 93 49.22 -0.87 -13.09
C TRP A 93 49.98 -0.74 -14.41
N TYR A 94 49.26 -0.63 -15.52
CA TYR A 94 49.84 -0.39 -16.84
C TYR A 94 50.63 0.92 -16.89
N PHE A 95 50.06 2.03 -16.41
CA PHE A 95 50.73 3.32 -16.42
C PHE A 95 51.98 3.35 -15.54
N LEU A 96 51.95 2.68 -14.38
CA LEU A 96 53.08 2.58 -13.48
C LEU A 96 54.25 1.80 -14.09
N THR A 97 53.94 0.75 -14.85
CA THR A 97 54.94 -0.21 -15.33
C THR A 97 55.36 0.01 -16.78
N ARG A 98 54.69 0.90 -17.52
CA ARG A 98 54.98 1.20 -18.93
C ARG A 98 56.42 1.67 -19.12
N ARG A 99 57.15 0.97 -20.00
CA ARG A 99 58.51 1.35 -20.45
C ARG A 99 58.54 1.46 -21.98
N PRO A 100 59.30 2.39 -22.58
CA PRO A 100 59.29 2.63 -24.02
C PRO A 100 59.76 1.44 -24.89
N ASN A 101 60.50 0.48 -24.33
CA ASN A 101 61.07 -0.67 -25.06
C ASN A 101 60.61 -2.04 -24.53
N SER A 102 59.44 -2.14 -23.88
CA SER A 102 58.91 -3.42 -23.39
C SER A 102 57.40 -3.54 -23.59
N ASN A 103 56.97 -4.66 -24.17
CA ASN A 103 55.55 -5.00 -24.34
C ASN A 103 54.96 -5.74 -23.13
N LEU A 104 55.79 -6.16 -22.17
CA LEU A 104 55.36 -6.91 -21.00
C LEU A 104 54.29 -6.19 -20.16
N PRO A 105 54.39 -4.86 -19.88
CA PRO A 105 53.32 -4.11 -19.21
C PRO A 105 51.97 -4.17 -19.93
N ALA A 106 51.97 -4.10 -21.26
CA ALA A 106 50.74 -4.17 -22.05
C ALA A 106 50.12 -5.57 -21.99
N ILE A 107 50.94 -6.63 -22.09
CA ILE A 107 50.49 -8.03 -21.98
C ILE A 107 49.88 -8.29 -20.60
N VAL A 108 50.51 -7.81 -19.52
CA VAL A 108 49.99 -7.94 -18.15
C VAL A 108 48.68 -7.18 -17.98
N ALA A 109 48.57 -5.97 -18.53
CA ALA A 109 47.33 -5.20 -18.52
C ALA A 109 46.19 -5.92 -19.26
N SER A 110 46.45 -6.44 -20.47
CA SER A 110 45.49 -7.24 -21.23
C SER A 110 45.05 -8.49 -20.45
N THR A 111 46.00 -9.17 -19.80
CA THR A 111 45.71 -10.32 -18.94
C THR A 111 44.81 -9.94 -17.75
N GLY A 112 45.08 -8.79 -17.11
CA GLY A 112 44.26 -8.27 -16.02
C GLY A 112 42.84 -7.89 -16.46
N LEU A 113 42.68 -7.36 -17.68
CA LEU A 113 41.36 -7.08 -18.27
C LEU A 113 40.59 -8.37 -18.56
N LEU A 114 41.23 -9.36 -19.19
CA LEU A 114 40.60 -10.66 -19.46
C LEU A 114 40.19 -11.35 -18.17
N ARG A 115 41.07 -11.39 -17.16
CA ARG A 115 40.75 -11.88 -15.81
C ARG A 115 39.52 -11.16 -15.22
N THR A 116 39.45 -9.84 -15.34
CA THR A 116 38.31 -9.05 -14.83
C THR A 116 37.01 -9.39 -15.56
N LEU A 117 37.04 -9.56 -16.88
CA LEU A 117 35.86 -9.94 -17.68
C LEU A 117 35.39 -11.36 -17.34
N THR A 118 36.31 -12.31 -17.21
CA THR A 118 35.97 -13.69 -16.82
C THR A 118 35.39 -13.76 -15.40
N CYS A 119 35.79 -12.84 -14.50
CA CYS A 119 35.18 -12.70 -13.18
C CYS A 119 33.70 -12.30 -13.26
N GLY A 120 33.39 -11.31 -14.11
CA GLY A 120 32.00 -10.93 -14.39
C GLY A 120 31.22 -12.09 -15.01
N GLY A 121 31.85 -12.85 -15.90
CA GLY A 121 31.26 -14.05 -16.53
C GLY A 121 30.72 -15.05 -15.51
N TRP A 122 31.56 -15.57 -14.61
CA TRP A 122 31.10 -16.54 -13.61
C TRP A 122 30.25 -15.91 -12.49
N THR A 123 30.33 -14.58 -12.28
CA THR A 123 29.46 -13.88 -11.32
C THR A 123 28.02 -13.80 -11.80
N TYR A 124 27.79 -13.48 -13.09
CA TYR A 124 26.45 -13.26 -13.63
C TYR A 124 25.84 -14.48 -14.32
N VAL A 125 26.67 -15.39 -14.84
CA VAL A 125 26.27 -16.73 -15.24
C VAL A 125 26.56 -17.63 -14.05
N THR A 126 25.55 -17.86 -13.21
CA THR A 126 25.73 -18.68 -11.99
C THR A 126 25.69 -20.17 -12.31
N SER A 127 26.25 -20.99 -11.43
CA SER A 127 26.21 -22.46 -11.52
C SER A 127 24.78 -23.01 -11.61
N THR A 128 23.80 -22.32 -11.04
CA THR A 128 22.38 -22.68 -11.15
C THR A 128 21.73 -22.30 -12.48
N ASP A 129 22.24 -21.27 -13.17
CA ASP A 129 21.66 -20.82 -14.44
C ASP A 129 22.24 -21.62 -15.62
N ASP A 130 23.56 -21.79 -15.67
CA ASP A 130 24.27 -22.56 -16.69
C ASP A 130 25.64 -23.01 -16.15
N HIS A 131 25.72 -24.29 -15.76
CA HIS A 131 26.89 -24.87 -15.12
C HIS A 131 28.13 -24.89 -16.03
N ASP A 132 27.96 -25.16 -17.33
CA ASP A 132 29.09 -25.31 -18.27
C ASP A 132 29.76 -23.97 -18.55
N TRP A 133 28.97 -22.92 -18.82
CA TRP A 133 29.51 -21.58 -19.02
C TRP A 133 30.11 -21.00 -17.74
N HIS A 134 29.49 -21.26 -16.58
CA HIS A 134 30.02 -20.85 -15.28
C HIS A 134 31.44 -21.42 -15.05
N ASP A 135 31.63 -22.71 -15.26
CA ASP A 135 32.92 -23.38 -15.10
C ASP A 135 33.96 -22.88 -16.10
N ILE A 136 33.58 -22.66 -17.37
CA ILE A 136 34.48 -22.09 -18.37
C ILE A 136 35.01 -20.72 -17.93
N PHE A 137 34.14 -19.85 -17.43
CA PHE A 137 34.55 -18.52 -16.94
C PHE A 137 35.40 -18.60 -15.67
N MET A 138 35.08 -19.49 -14.74
CA MET A 138 35.85 -19.70 -13.51
C MET A 138 37.25 -20.26 -13.80
N ILE A 139 37.36 -21.29 -14.65
CA ILE A 139 38.65 -21.85 -15.06
C ILE A 139 39.47 -20.81 -15.81
N SER A 140 38.85 -20.07 -16.74
CA SER A 140 39.52 -18.98 -17.46
C SER A 140 40.07 -17.91 -16.51
N TYR A 141 39.30 -17.55 -15.48
CA TYR A 141 39.74 -16.62 -14.43
C TYR A 141 41.00 -17.14 -13.71
N LEU A 142 41.00 -18.40 -13.29
CA LEU A 142 42.15 -19.03 -12.63
C LEU A 142 43.37 -19.11 -13.56
N VAL A 143 43.18 -19.48 -14.83
CA VAL A 143 44.24 -19.53 -15.83
C VAL A 143 44.87 -18.16 -16.04
N PHE A 144 44.08 -17.09 -16.15
CA PHE A 144 44.61 -15.72 -16.29
C PHE A 144 45.21 -15.15 -14.99
N THR A 145 44.89 -15.74 -13.83
CA THR A 145 45.45 -15.32 -12.54
C THR A 145 46.96 -15.60 -12.46
N LEU A 146 47.44 -16.67 -13.09
CA LEU A 146 48.87 -17.00 -13.13
C LEU A 146 49.73 -15.96 -13.88
N PRO A 147 49.48 -15.66 -15.18
CA PRO A 147 50.23 -14.63 -15.89
C PRO A 147 50.04 -13.23 -15.31
N TRP A 148 48.87 -12.92 -14.72
CA TRP A 148 48.68 -11.67 -13.97
C TRP A 148 49.62 -11.59 -12.77
N THR A 149 49.65 -12.63 -11.94
CA THR A 149 50.45 -12.67 -10.70
C THR A 149 51.95 -12.63 -10.98
N LEU A 150 52.41 -13.47 -11.92
CA LEU A 150 53.82 -13.51 -12.33
C LEU A 150 54.24 -12.20 -13.00
N GLY A 151 53.37 -11.63 -13.84
CA GLY A 151 53.59 -10.34 -14.48
C GLY A 151 53.69 -9.19 -13.48
N CYS A 152 52.81 -9.14 -12.49
CA CYS A 152 52.85 -8.16 -11.42
C CYS A 152 54.11 -8.29 -10.54
N LEU A 153 54.57 -9.51 -10.29
CA LEU A 153 55.83 -9.75 -9.57
C LEU A 153 57.06 -9.31 -10.38
N ALA A 154 57.08 -9.61 -11.68
CA ALA A 154 58.19 -9.26 -12.57
C ALA A 154 58.30 -7.76 -12.84
N LEU A 155 57.17 -7.06 -12.91
CA LEU A 155 57.10 -5.62 -13.17
C LEU A 155 57.05 -4.76 -11.90
N SER A 156 57.04 -5.38 -10.72
CA SER A 156 56.88 -4.67 -9.46
C SER A 156 57.97 -3.59 -9.30
N PRO A 157 57.59 -2.35 -8.91
CA PRO A 157 58.57 -1.32 -8.55
C PRO A 157 59.49 -1.78 -7.41
N PRO A 158 60.65 -1.13 -7.21
CA PRO A 158 61.60 -1.45 -6.14
C PRO A 158 61.06 -1.01 -4.76
N ASN A 159 59.93 -1.57 -4.35
CA ASN A 159 59.30 -1.41 -3.05
C ASN A 159 59.42 -2.75 -2.28
N PRO A 160 60.38 -2.87 -1.34
CA PRO A 160 60.65 -4.13 -0.63
C PRO A 160 59.42 -4.66 0.12
N LYS A 161 58.57 -3.77 0.63
CA LYS A 161 57.35 -4.13 1.36
C LYS A 161 56.30 -4.73 0.44
N ALA A 162 56.02 -4.07 -0.69
CA ALA A 162 55.04 -4.56 -1.67
C ALA A 162 55.48 -5.91 -2.29
N VAL A 163 56.76 -6.04 -2.67
CA VAL A 163 57.30 -7.29 -3.22
C VAL A 163 57.23 -8.44 -2.21
N LYS A 164 57.54 -8.18 -0.93
CA LYS A 164 57.44 -9.19 0.14
C LYS A 164 56.01 -9.72 0.26
N TYR A 165 55.01 -8.84 0.37
CA TYR A 165 53.62 -9.27 0.51
C TYR A 165 53.09 -9.98 -0.73
N ARG A 166 53.43 -9.50 -1.94
CA ARG A 166 53.05 -10.20 -3.19
C ARG A 166 53.61 -11.62 -3.26
N LYS A 167 54.88 -11.83 -2.89
CA LYS A 167 55.48 -13.18 -2.87
C LYS A 167 54.79 -14.10 -1.87
N ILE A 168 54.47 -13.59 -0.68
CA ILE A 168 53.74 -14.35 0.34
C ILE A 168 52.35 -14.72 -0.17
N LEU A 169 51.58 -13.74 -0.65
CA LEU A 169 50.20 -13.96 -1.10
C LEU A 169 50.11 -14.85 -2.35
N ALA A 170 51.02 -14.67 -3.32
CA ALA A 170 51.12 -15.57 -4.47
C ALA A 170 51.49 -16.99 -4.04
N GLY A 171 52.45 -17.13 -3.13
CA GLY A 171 52.83 -18.43 -2.57
C GLY A 171 51.69 -19.12 -1.82
N LEU A 172 50.91 -18.36 -1.03
CA LEU A 172 49.73 -18.86 -0.34
C LEU A 172 48.61 -19.25 -1.31
N PHE A 173 48.32 -18.43 -2.32
CA PHE A 173 47.32 -18.72 -3.34
C PHE A 173 47.62 -20.02 -4.08
N PHE A 174 48.81 -20.14 -4.71
CA PHE A 174 49.18 -21.35 -5.44
C PHE A 174 49.43 -22.56 -4.53
N GLY A 175 49.95 -22.33 -3.31
CA GLY A 175 50.13 -23.38 -2.31
C GLY A 175 48.80 -23.98 -1.84
N THR A 176 47.75 -23.17 -1.75
CA THR A 176 46.39 -23.60 -1.33
C THR A 176 45.68 -24.44 -2.39
N LEU A 177 46.07 -24.35 -3.67
CA LEU A 177 45.50 -25.19 -4.73
C LEU A 177 45.75 -26.69 -4.50
N VAL A 178 46.89 -27.05 -3.89
CA VAL A 178 47.25 -28.47 -3.64
C VAL A 178 46.27 -29.13 -2.67
N PRO A 179 46.06 -28.63 -1.44
CA PRO A 179 45.06 -29.21 -0.54
C PRO A 179 43.63 -29.03 -1.06
N LEU A 180 43.31 -27.94 -1.78
CA LEU A 180 42.01 -27.76 -2.41
C LEU A 180 41.68 -28.90 -3.38
N ILE A 181 42.59 -29.22 -4.32
CA ILE A 181 42.39 -30.32 -5.29
C ILE A 181 42.30 -31.66 -4.57
N TYR A 182 43.12 -31.89 -3.54
CA TYR A 182 43.04 -33.11 -2.75
C TYR A 182 41.66 -33.29 -2.11
N PHE A 183 41.14 -32.27 -1.40
CA PHE A 183 39.83 -32.35 -0.78
C PHE A 183 38.69 -32.32 -1.81
N PHE A 184 38.90 -31.70 -2.98
CA PHE A 184 37.98 -31.80 -4.11
C PHE A 184 37.76 -33.26 -4.54
N ILE A 185 38.86 -34.01 -4.68
CA ILE A 185 38.83 -35.44 -5.01
C ILE A 185 38.19 -36.25 -3.87
N GLN A 186 38.50 -35.93 -2.61
CA GLN A 186 37.90 -36.62 -1.46
C GLN A 186 36.38 -36.45 -1.41
N HIS A 187 35.85 -35.27 -1.73
CA HIS A 187 34.41 -35.04 -1.71
C HIS A 187 33.71 -35.54 -3.00
N LYS A 188 34.24 -35.29 -4.20
CA LYS A 188 33.57 -35.68 -5.47
C LYS A 188 33.73 -37.16 -5.80
N ILE A 189 34.92 -37.72 -5.63
CA ILE A 189 35.23 -39.08 -6.10
C ILE A 189 35.10 -40.08 -4.95
N HIS A 190 35.75 -39.80 -3.82
CA HIS A 190 35.76 -40.72 -2.68
C HIS A 190 34.57 -40.57 -1.73
N LYS A 191 33.75 -39.51 -1.92
CA LYS A 191 32.50 -39.27 -1.18
C LYS A 191 32.70 -39.34 0.34
N VAL A 192 33.76 -38.73 0.84
CA VAL A 192 34.07 -38.70 2.27
C VAL A 192 33.25 -37.60 2.96
N ALA A 193 32.48 -37.97 3.99
CA ALA A 193 31.71 -37.02 4.80
C ALA A 193 32.61 -35.96 5.47
N GLY A 194 32.23 -34.67 5.38
CA GLY A 194 32.98 -33.53 5.92
C GLY A 194 34.11 -33.03 5.02
N ALA A 195 34.44 -33.74 3.92
CA ALA A 195 35.47 -33.31 3.00
C ALA A 195 35.09 -32.05 2.21
N TYR A 196 33.78 -31.82 1.99
CA TYR A 196 33.30 -30.64 1.28
C TYR A 196 33.44 -29.37 2.13
N THR A 197 33.19 -29.45 3.43
CA THR A 197 33.46 -28.36 4.39
C THR A 197 34.94 -27.99 4.41
N ILE A 198 35.85 -28.97 4.42
CA ILE A 198 37.30 -28.71 4.37
C ILE A 198 37.70 -28.09 3.02
N TYR A 199 37.16 -28.60 1.92
CA TYR A 199 37.33 -28.00 0.59
C TYR A 199 36.89 -26.53 0.58
N ALA A 200 35.72 -26.22 1.15
CA ALA A 200 35.17 -24.86 1.20
C ALA A 200 36.14 -23.90 1.92
N PHE A 201 36.77 -24.28 3.03
CA PHE A 201 37.75 -23.42 3.69
C PHE A 201 38.93 -23.03 2.79
N PHE A 202 39.42 -23.95 1.97
CA PHE A 202 40.49 -23.66 1.01
C PHE A 202 40.00 -22.79 -0.14
N GLU A 203 38.76 -22.97 -0.59
CA GLU A 203 38.13 -22.14 -1.62
C GLU A 203 37.96 -20.69 -1.15
N TRP A 204 37.42 -20.48 0.05
CA TRP A 204 37.35 -19.17 0.69
C TRP A 204 38.73 -18.54 0.90
N SER A 205 39.74 -19.35 1.26
CA SER A 205 41.12 -18.88 1.41
C SER A 205 41.71 -18.36 0.09
N LEU A 206 41.42 -19.03 -1.05
CA LEU A 206 41.86 -18.53 -2.35
C LEU A 206 41.31 -17.14 -2.65
N ILE A 207 40.01 -16.91 -2.41
CA ILE A 207 39.38 -15.60 -2.61
C ILE A 207 40.04 -14.53 -1.74
N LEU A 208 40.31 -14.86 -0.47
CA LEU A 208 40.97 -13.93 0.45
C LEU A 208 42.36 -13.53 -0.04
N PHE A 209 43.18 -14.50 -0.47
CA PHE A 209 44.53 -14.24 -0.97
C PHE A 209 44.53 -13.50 -2.30
N ASP A 210 43.57 -13.79 -3.18
CA ASP A 210 43.46 -13.19 -4.50
C ASP A 210 43.12 -11.70 -4.43
N VAL A 211 42.09 -11.34 -3.65
CA VAL A 211 41.73 -9.94 -3.40
C VAL A 211 42.85 -9.21 -2.64
N ALA A 212 43.48 -9.87 -1.67
CA ALA A 212 44.60 -9.29 -0.92
C ALA A 212 45.82 -9.02 -1.81
N PHE A 213 46.10 -9.88 -2.80
CA PHE A 213 47.21 -9.70 -3.73
C PHE A 213 47.06 -8.38 -4.50
N ASP A 214 45.84 -8.11 -4.98
CA ASP A 214 45.53 -6.87 -5.67
C ASP A 214 45.49 -5.67 -4.72
N ALA A 215 45.13 -5.85 -3.44
CA ALA A 215 45.20 -4.81 -2.41
C ALA A 215 46.63 -4.26 -2.18
N VAL A 216 47.67 -5.07 -2.40
CA VAL A 216 49.07 -4.64 -2.27
C VAL A 216 49.41 -3.48 -3.22
N THR A 217 48.68 -3.33 -4.34
CA THR A 217 48.85 -2.18 -5.25
C THR A 217 48.62 -0.83 -4.58
N ALA A 218 47.92 -0.77 -3.44
CA ALA A 218 47.77 0.46 -2.66
C ALA A 218 49.14 1.07 -2.27
N LEU A 219 50.14 0.23 -1.96
CA LEU A 219 51.49 0.67 -1.60
C LEU A 219 52.27 1.24 -2.78
N ASP A 220 51.89 0.88 -4.00
CA ASP A 220 52.53 1.39 -5.22
C ASP A 220 51.79 2.61 -5.77
N TYR A 221 50.46 2.66 -5.63
CA TYR A 221 49.65 3.78 -6.11
C TYR A 221 49.65 5.00 -5.18
N GLU A 222 50.32 4.91 -4.03
CA GLU A 222 50.65 6.08 -3.21
C GLU A 222 51.41 7.15 -4.00
N THR A 223 52.15 6.77 -5.05
CA THR A 223 52.88 7.70 -5.93
C THR A 223 52.01 8.38 -6.99
N PHE A 224 50.73 8.00 -7.11
CA PHE A 224 49.80 8.59 -8.06
C PHE A 224 48.81 9.53 -7.40
N GLU A 225 48.50 10.62 -8.10
CA GLU A 225 47.43 11.55 -7.74
C GLU A 225 46.51 11.73 -8.95
N PHE A 226 45.21 11.44 -8.76
CA PHE A 226 44.20 11.78 -9.75
C PHE A 226 43.85 13.24 -9.59
N VAL A 227 44.05 14.01 -10.66
CA VAL A 227 43.76 15.44 -10.68
C VAL A 227 42.73 15.71 -11.76
N ILE A 228 41.52 16.12 -11.38
CA ILE A 228 40.48 16.54 -12.30
C ILE A 228 40.73 18.03 -12.60
N LYS A 229 41.21 18.33 -13.81
CA LYS A 229 41.46 19.70 -14.26
C LYS A 229 40.38 20.18 -15.19
N ASP A 230 39.86 21.37 -14.93
CA ASP A 230 38.95 22.04 -15.86
C ASP A 230 39.75 22.84 -16.88
N VAL A 231 40.16 22.15 -17.95
CA VAL A 231 41.04 22.68 -18.99
C VAL A 231 40.37 23.80 -19.81
N LYS A 232 39.03 23.85 -19.84
CA LYS A 232 38.26 24.81 -20.64
C LYS A 232 37.54 25.87 -19.80
N GLY A 233 37.66 25.83 -18.47
CA GLY A 233 36.96 26.76 -17.58
C GLY A 233 35.44 26.54 -17.52
N SER A 234 34.95 25.35 -17.88
CA SER A 234 33.54 24.95 -17.84
C SER A 234 32.93 24.99 -16.42
N THR A 235 33.75 24.72 -15.41
CA THR A 235 33.39 24.82 -13.98
C THR A 235 33.45 26.24 -13.46
N ARG A 236 34.10 27.18 -14.18
CA ARG A 236 33.74 28.60 -14.05
C ARG A 236 32.37 28.76 -14.69
N GLY A 237 31.35 28.66 -13.84
CA GLY A 237 30.04 29.21 -14.17
C GLY A 237 30.23 30.68 -14.52
N ASP A 238 30.37 30.98 -15.80
CA ASP A 238 30.31 32.35 -16.30
C ASP A 238 28.84 32.75 -16.19
N ALA A 239 28.48 33.14 -14.97
CA ALA A 239 27.12 33.43 -14.53
C ALA A 239 26.46 34.55 -15.34
N LYS A 240 27.20 35.19 -16.25
CA LYS A 240 26.73 36.20 -17.19
C LYS A 240 26.16 35.58 -18.48
N LEU A 241 26.88 34.66 -19.13
CA LEU A 241 26.42 34.01 -20.37
C LEU A 241 25.25 33.04 -20.12
N LEU A 242 25.27 32.30 -19.01
CA LEU A 242 24.15 31.45 -18.62
C LEU A 242 22.92 32.28 -18.20
N LYS A 243 23.12 33.45 -17.55
CA LYS A 243 22.02 34.38 -17.23
C LYS A 243 21.41 35.01 -18.47
N ASP A 244 22.21 35.31 -19.49
CA ASP A 244 21.72 35.96 -20.69
C ASP A 244 21.03 34.96 -21.63
N ALA A 245 21.56 33.74 -21.77
CA ALA A 245 20.90 32.66 -22.51
C ALA A 245 19.64 32.12 -21.80
N LEU A 246 19.63 32.05 -20.46
CA LEU A 246 18.43 31.69 -19.70
C LEU A 246 17.42 32.85 -19.67
N LYS A 247 17.83 34.12 -19.67
CA LYS A 247 16.90 35.26 -19.76
C LYS A 247 16.13 35.30 -21.08
N GLU A 248 16.74 34.89 -22.18
CA GLU A 248 16.05 34.80 -23.48
C GLU A 248 15.14 33.58 -23.54
N LYS A 249 15.56 32.42 -23.01
CA LYS A 249 14.76 31.18 -23.05
C LYS A 249 13.68 31.05 -21.96
N GLU A 250 13.82 31.74 -20.82
CA GLU A 250 12.80 31.80 -19.75
C GLU A 250 11.56 32.60 -20.15
N ARG A 251 11.60 33.34 -21.28
CA ARG A 251 10.50 34.22 -21.70
C ARG A 251 9.36 33.52 -22.45
N GLU A 252 9.54 32.29 -22.95
CA GLU A 252 8.61 31.74 -23.95
C GLU A 252 7.91 30.41 -23.62
N SER A 253 8.13 29.76 -22.45
CA SER A 253 7.30 28.60 -22.09
C SER A 253 7.16 28.37 -20.58
N PRO A 254 5.92 28.39 -20.03
CA PRO A 254 5.63 27.99 -18.65
C PRO A 254 5.91 26.51 -18.35
N LEU A 255 6.06 25.67 -19.38
CA LEU A 255 6.15 24.20 -19.26
C LEU A 255 7.59 23.67 -19.13
N ILE A 256 8.63 24.46 -19.46
CA ILE A 256 10.03 23.98 -19.53
C ILE A 256 10.78 24.10 -18.19
N GLN A 257 10.18 24.70 -17.15
CA GLN A 257 10.84 25.01 -15.86
C GLN A 257 10.98 23.81 -14.87
N THR A 258 10.60 22.59 -15.26
CA THR A 258 10.68 21.37 -14.42
C THR A 258 12.06 20.70 -14.36
N SER A 259 13.04 21.18 -15.15
CA SER A 259 14.43 20.66 -15.15
C SER A 259 15.36 21.54 -14.31
N THR A 260 15.37 21.35 -12.99
CA THR A 260 16.42 21.92 -12.13
C THR A 260 16.90 20.90 -11.10
N PHE A 261 17.52 19.83 -11.61
CA PHE A 261 18.39 18.94 -10.79
C PHE A 261 19.71 19.64 -10.41
N ASP A 262 20.03 20.78 -11.03
CA ASP A 262 21.27 21.51 -10.81
C ASP A 262 21.14 22.57 -9.71
N GLY A 263 21.54 22.20 -8.49
CA GLY A 263 21.79 23.15 -7.41
C GLY A 263 22.38 22.48 -6.15
N PRO A 264 23.36 23.11 -5.47
CA PRO A 264 24.00 22.56 -4.26
C PRO A 264 23.05 22.38 -3.05
N TYR A 265 21.79 22.83 -3.16
CA TYR A 265 20.76 22.75 -2.13
C TYR A 265 19.54 21.88 -2.55
N TYR A 266 19.63 21.14 -3.66
CA TYR A 266 18.52 20.30 -4.16
C TYR A 266 18.08 19.26 -3.11
N TRP A 267 19.00 18.45 -2.61
CA TRP A 267 18.68 17.38 -1.65
C TRP A 267 18.11 17.89 -0.33
N PRO A 268 18.69 18.91 0.33
CA PRO A 268 18.08 19.52 1.50
C PRO A 268 16.64 20.01 1.25
N ALA A 269 16.39 20.67 0.11
CA ALA A 269 15.06 21.17 -0.23
C ALA A 269 14.06 20.05 -0.58
N MET A 270 14.52 18.98 -1.23
CA MET A 270 13.72 17.78 -1.48
C MET A 270 13.33 17.09 -0.16
N LEU A 271 14.25 17.00 0.79
CA LEU A 271 13.98 16.46 2.12
C LEU A 271 12.99 17.32 2.91
N ASP A 272 13.05 18.65 2.77
CA ASP A 272 12.05 19.56 3.36
C ASP A 272 10.67 19.34 2.73
N ALA A 273 10.60 19.29 1.40
CA ALA A 273 9.34 19.03 0.68
C ALA A 273 8.75 17.66 1.04
N ALA A 274 9.58 16.61 1.11
CA ALA A 274 9.17 15.28 1.53
C ALA A 274 8.65 15.26 2.98
N ALA A 275 9.32 15.97 3.90
CA ALA A 275 8.86 16.10 5.27
C ALA A 275 7.49 16.80 5.37
N ASP A 276 7.25 17.82 4.55
CA ASP A 276 5.96 18.51 4.51
C ASP A 276 4.84 17.61 3.96
N VAL A 277 5.11 16.85 2.90
CA VAL A 277 4.16 15.89 2.33
C VAL A 277 3.82 14.79 3.34
N LEU A 278 4.85 14.24 4.00
CA LEU A 278 4.67 13.25 5.05
C LEU A 278 3.87 13.82 6.24
N HIS A 279 4.11 15.06 6.63
CA HIS A 279 3.33 15.73 7.67
C HIS A 279 1.83 15.80 7.30
N GLY A 280 1.50 16.13 6.04
CA GLY A 280 0.14 16.05 5.53
C GLY A 280 -0.43 14.62 5.56
N PHE A 281 0.35 13.63 5.16
CA PHE A 281 -0.04 12.20 5.21
C PHE A 281 -0.40 11.74 6.62
N PHE A 282 0.38 12.11 7.63
CA PHE A 282 0.09 11.74 9.03
C PHE A 282 -1.19 12.41 9.55
N PHE A 283 -1.43 13.67 9.18
CA PHE A 283 -2.70 14.34 9.51
C PHE A 283 -3.89 13.59 8.93
N TRP A 284 -3.85 13.25 7.64
CA TRP A 284 -4.94 12.51 6.99
C TRP A 284 -5.14 11.11 7.55
N SER A 285 -4.05 10.43 7.91
CA SER A 285 -4.11 9.11 8.54
C SER A 285 -4.81 9.15 9.90
N ILE A 286 -4.53 10.18 10.71
CA ILE A 286 -5.21 10.40 12.00
C ILE A 286 -6.68 10.78 11.78
N LEU A 287 -6.97 11.74 10.90
CA LEU A 287 -8.34 12.20 10.64
C LEU A 287 -9.25 11.08 10.11
N THR A 288 -8.76 10.29 9.16
CA THR A 288 -9.52 9.19 8.53
C THR A 288 -9.78 8.03 9.47
N SER A 289 -8.97 7.86 10.53
CA SER A 289 -9.20 6.82 11.55
C SER A 289 -10.34 7.14 12.53
N LEU A 290 -10.71 8.42 12.69
CA LEU A 290 -11.68 8.83 13.70
C LEU A 290 -13.06 8.20 13.48
N GLY A 291 -13.51 8.14 12.23
CA GLY A 291 -14.82 7.56 11.90
C GLY A 291 -14.93 6.10 12.32
N VAL A 292 -13.91 5.30 12.00
CA VAL A 292 -13.86 3.86 12.30
C VAL A 292 -13.93 3.59 13.80
N LEU A 293 -13.15 4.33 14.58
CA LEU A 293 -13.15 4.21 16.05
C LEU A 293 -14.48 4.63 16.67
N ILE A 294 -15.18 5.61 16.07
CA ILE A 294 -16.51 5.99 16.53
C ILE A 294 -17.51 4.88 16.22
N TRP A 295 -17.45 4.27 15.04
CA TRP A 295 -18.42 3.28 14.57
C TRP A 295 -18.47 2.00 15.43
N TYR A 296 -17.35 1.63 16.06
CA TYR A 296 -17.30 0.54 17.03
C TYR A 296 -18.38 0.65 18.12
N PHE A 297 -18.62 1.84 18.68
CA PHE A 297 -19.54 1.98 19.81
C PHE A 297 -21.01 1.74 19.47
N PRO A 298 -21.61 2.40 18.46
CA PRO A 298 -23.00 2.17 18.13
C PRO A 298 -23.26 0.74 17.63
N LEU A 299 -22.27 0.08 17.03
CA LEU A 299 -22.37 -1.32 16.61
C LEU A 299 -22.46 -2.27 17.83
N TRP A 300 -21.56 -2.17 18.80
CA TRP A 300 -21.58 -3.05 19.98
C TRP A 300 -22.61 -2.67 21.04
N HIS A 301 -23.05 -1.40 21.09
CA HIS A 301 -24.13 -0.95 21.97
C HIS A 301 -25.52 -1.03 21.33
N MET A 302 -25.61 -1.41 20.04
CA MET A 302 -26.85 -1.47 19.26
C MET A 302 -27.67 -0.17 19.39
N GLY A 303 -27.00 0.98 19.31
CA GLY A 303 -27.62 2.30 19.49
C GLY A 303 -26.63 3.41 19.89
N ILE A 304 -27.14 4.64 20.03
CA ILE A 304 -26.32 5.80 20.39
C ILE A 304 -25.79 5.66 21.83
N SER A 305 -24.47 5.57 21.96
CA SER A 305 -23.77 5.32 23.23
C SER A 305 -23.31 6.60 23.95
N GLY A 306 -23.26 7.73 23.24
CA GLY A 306 -22.70 8.99 23.69
C GLY A 306 -21.25 9.23 23.21
N TYR A 307 -20.50 8.18 22.86
CA TYR A 307 -19.15 8.30 22.30
C TYR A 307 -19.15 8.97 20.92
N GLU A 308 -20.28 8.93 20.21
CA GLU A 308 -20.46 9.53 18.89
C GLU A 308 -20.22 11.06 18.91
N VAL A 309 -20.34 11.72 20.07
CA VAL A 309 -20.01 13.15 20.23
C VAL A 309 -18.56 13.48 19.86
N MET A 310 -17.66 12.48 19.88
CA MET A 310 -16.28 12.62 19.45
C MET A 310 -16.14 12.99 17.96
N VAL A 311 -17.19 12.81 17.14
CA VAL A 311 -17.26 13.32 15.76
C VAL A 311 -17.03 14.83 15.70
N MET A 312 -17.25 15.56 16.81
CA MET A 312 -17.05 17.01 16.90
C MET A 312 -15.57 17.44 16.99
N SER A 313 -14.64 16.50 17.20
CA SER A 313 -13.19 16.77 17.34
C SER A 313 -12.57 17.64 16.23
N PRO A 314 -12.89 17.43 14.93
CA PRO A 314 -12.38 18.28 13.84
C PRO A 314 -12.77 19.75 13.97
N ALA A 315 -13.89 20.09 14.62
CA ALA A 315 -14.38 21.47 14.80
C ALA A 315 -13.60 22.27 15.85
N SER A 316 -12.57 21.69 16.47
CA SER A 316 -11.67 22.34 17.43
C SER A 316 -11.09 23.72 17.02
N PRO A 317 -10.88 24.08 15.73
CA PRO A 317 -10.43 25.43 15.38
C PRO A 317 -11.42 26.54 15.76
N LEU A 318 -12.67 26.21 16.15
CA LEU A 318 -13.59 27.16 16.79
C LEU A 318 -12.97 27.80 18.05
N LEU A 319 -12.10 27.07 18.78
CA LEU A 319 -11.37 27.59 19.95
C LEU A 319 -10.43 28.76 19.60
N LEU A 320 -10.01 28.88 18.33
CA LEU A 320 -9.22 30.01 17.84
C LEU A 320 -10.02 31.32 17.75
N ALA A 321 -11.32 31.32 18.08
CA ALA A 321 -12.10 32.53 18.28
C ALA A 321 -11.60 33.32 19.49
N ILE A 322 -11.06 32.62 20.50
CA ILE A 322 -10.47 33.21 21.70
C ILE A 322 -9.09 33.78 21.33
N PRO A 323 -8.85 35.10 21.41
CA PRO A 323 -7.60 35.71 20.95
C PRO A 323 -6.35 35.16 21.65
N PHE A 324 -6.46 34.85 22.95
CA PHE A 324 -5.38 34.24 23.73
C PHE A 324 -5.00 32.86 23.18
N VAL A 325 -5.98 31.96 22.99
CA VAL A 325 -5.77 30.61 22.44
C VAL A 325 -5.17 30.70 21.04
N ARG A 326 -5.68 31.59 20.19
CA ARG A 326 -5.15 31.81 18.85
C ARG A 326 -3.69 32.27 18.86
N SER A 327 -3.35 33.22 19.72
CA SER A 327 -1.96 33.70 19.86
C SER A 327 -1.03 32.57 20.33
N LEU A 328 -1.45 31.81 21.33
CA LEU A 328 -0.70 30.67 21.86
C LEU A 328 -0.49 29.58 20.80
N ALA A 329 -1.55 29.24 20.05
CA ALA A 329 -1.50 28.23 19.00
C ALA A 329 -0.53 28.62 17.88
N ILE A 330 -0.56 29.88 17.43
CA ILE A 330 0.37 30.37 16.39
C ILE A 330 1.81 30.39 16.93
N LYS A 331 2.02 30.83 18.17
CA LYS A 331 3.36 30.93 18.78
C LYS A 331 4.00 29.55 18.98
N HIS A 332 3.21 28.53 19.31
CA HIS A 332 3.67 27.18 19.64
C HIS A 332 3.19 26.11 18.65
N VAL A 333 2.92 26.49 17.40
CA VAL A 333 2.32 25.62 16.37
C VAL A 333 3.04 24.29 16.18
N ARG A 334 4.38 24.31 16.24
CA ARG A 334 5.22 23.11 16.20
C ARG A 334 4.86 22.09 17.26
N TRP A 335 4.66 22.54 18.50
CA TRP A 335 4.33 21.64 19.61
C TRP A 335 2.90 21.12 19.49
N LEU A 336 1.98 21.88 18.90
CA LEU A 336 0.65 21.37 18.57
C LEU A 336 0.72 20.22 17.55
N HIS A 337 1.50 20.39 16.47
CA HIS A 337 1.72 19.31 15.49
C HIS A 337 2.44 18.09 16.08
N MET A 338 3.43 18.31 16.96
CA MET A 338 4.10 17.19 17.64
C MET A 338 3.14 16.44 18.56
N SER A 339 2.30 17.16 19.31
CA SER A 339 1.32 16.56 20.22
C SER A 339 0.20 15.81 19.46
N SER A 340 -0.18 16.24 18.25
CA SER A 340 -1.15 15.47 17.44
C SER A 340 -0.63 14.08 17.05
N LEU A 341 0.68 13.83 17.07
CA LEU A 341 1.24 12.50 16.78
C LEU A 341 0.87 11.44 17.82
N VAL A 342 0.28 11.81 18.96
CA VAL A 342 -0.28 10.84 19.93
C VAL A 342 -1.33 9.92 19.28
N GLY A 343 -2.02 10.38 18.23
CA GLY A 343 -2.94 9.55 17.45
C GLY A 343 -2.26 8.35 16.78
N LEU A 344 -0.99 8.47 16.39
CA LEU A 344 -0.20 7.36 15.83
C LEU A 344 0.34 6.41 16.90
N VAL A 345 0.25 6.80 18.17
CA VAL A 345 0.61 5.96 19.33
C VAL A 345 -0.62 5.23 19.86
N ALA A 346 -1.82 5.63 19.46
CA ALA A 346 -3.08 5.11 19.99
C ALA A 346 -3.26 3.58 19.78
N TRP A 347 -2.59 2.96 18.81
CA TRP A 347 -2.57 1.49 18.68
C TRP A 347 -1.94 0.76 19.89
N LEU A 348 -1.24 1.45 20.79
CA LEU A 348 -0.79 0.87 22.06
C LEU A 348 -1.89 0.88 23.14
N VAL A 349 -2.95 1.64 22.92
CA VAL A 349 -4.10 1.75 23.83
C VAL A 349 -5.08 0.63 23.50
N LYS A 350 -5.14 -0.37 24.41
CA LYS A 350 -5.93 -1.57 24.20
C LYS A 350 -7.43 -1.34 24.32
N ASP A 351 -7.84 -0.58 25.33
CA ASP A 351 -9.25 -0.25 25.56
C ASP A 351 -9.81 0.62 24.41
N PRO A 352 -10.90 0.21 23.74
CA PRO A 352 -11.47 0.94 22.61
C PRO A 352 -11.87 2.39 22.96
N ALA A 353 -12.43 2.63 24.16
CA ALA A 353 -12.87 3.97 24.56
C ALA A 353 -11.68 4.91 24.76
N TYR A 354 -10.63 4.45 25.44
CA TYR A 354 -9.41 5.23 25.59
C TYR A 354 -8.67 5.42 24.27
N ARG A 355 -8.73 4.46 23.35
CA ARG A 355 -8.18 4.59 21.99
C ARG A 355 -8.91 5.69 21.23
N LEU A 356 -10.25 5.70 21.25
CA LEU A 356 -11.08 6.75 20.67
C LEU A 356 -10.76 8.12 21.25
N PHE A 357 -10.67 8.26 22.58
CA PHE A 357 -10.34 9.55 23.21
C PHE A 357 -8.94 10.05 22.83
N THR A 358 -7.96 9.14 22.73
CA THR A 358 -6.61 9.48 22.32
C THR A 358 -6.57 10.02 20.89
N VAL A 359 -7.28 9.37 19.96
CA VAL A 359 -7.35 9.80 18.57
C VAL A 359 -8.19 11.06 18.41
N SER A 360 -9.28 11.19 19.14
CA SER A 360 -10.11 12.41 19.17
C SER A 360 -9.30 13.62 19.60
N PHE A 361 -8.51 13.49 20.67
CA PHE A 361 -7.58 14.52 21.12
C PHE A 361 -6.52 14.85 20.06
N ALA A 362 -5.96 13.84 19.39
CA ALA A 362 -5.01 14.02 18.29
C ALA A 362 -5.62 14.79 17.10
N VAL A 363 -6.86 14.47 16.71
CA VAL A 363 -7.61 15.17 15.66
C VAL A 363 -7.86 16.63 16.06
N MET A 364 -8.27 16.89 17.31
CA MET A 364 -8.47 18.26 17.80
C MET A 364 -7.19 19.10 17.67
N LEU A 365 -6.06 18.55 18.09
CA LEU A 365 -4.77 19.22 17.99
C LEU A 365 -4.35 19.42 16.53
N GLY A 366 -4.50 18.40 15.68
CA GLY A 366 -4.14 18.44 14.27
C GLY A 366 -4.93 19.48 13.49
N CYS A 367 -6.26 19.48 13.62
CA CYS A 367 -7.14 20.45 12.95
C CYS A 367 -6.84 21.88 13.41
N THR A 368 -6.60 22.07 14.72
CA THR A 368 -6.21 23.37 15.28
C THR A 368 -4.85 23.83 14.77
N ALA A 369 -3.85 22.93 14.72
CA ALA A 369 -2.49 23.23 14.29
C ALA A 369 -2.43 23.67 12.82
N TRP A 370 -3.03 22.89 11.90
CA TRP A 370 -3.08 23.25 10.47
C TRP A 370 -3.84 24.54 10.21
N SER A 371 -4.97 24.76 10.91
CA SER A 371 -5.74 26.01 10.80
C SER A 371 -4.95 27.23 11.29
N ALA A 372 -4.21 27.08 12.38
CA ALA A 372 -3.33 28.12 12.91
C ALA A 372 -2.13 28.38 12.00
N GLU A 373 -1.54 27.33 11.40
CA GLU A 373 -0.41 27.43 10.48
C GLU A 373 -0.80 28.17 9.20
N TRP A 374 -1.87 27.75 8.52
CA TRP A 374 -2.34 28.44 7.31
C TRP A 374 -2.73 29.89 7.58
N TYR A 375 -3.36 30.16 8.72
CA TYR A 375 -3.65 31.52 9.12
C TYR A 375 -2.38 32.33 9.40
N ALA A 376 -1.36 31.75 10.04
CA ALA A 376 -0.08 32.43 10.31
C ALA A 376 0.64 32.79 9.00
N GLU A 377 0.63 31.88 8.03
CA GLU A 377 1.29 32.04 6.72
C GLU A 377 0.48 32.86 5.70
N ARG A 378 -0.73 33.33 6.04
CA ARG A 378 -1.63 34.07 5.12
C ARG A 378 -1.02 35.28 4.41
N ARG A 379 0.01 35.86 5.02
CA ARG A 379 0.74 37.03 4.49
C ARG A 379 1.89 36.63 3.57
N ASN A 380 2.23 35.37 3.43
CA ASN A 380 3.25 34.90 2.51
C ASN A 380 2.63 33.87 1.55
N SER A 381 2.15 34.37 0.40
CA SER A 381 1.43 33.54 -0.57
C SER A 381 2.24 32.33 -1.02
N ALA A 382 3.55 32.47 -1.24
CA ALA A 382 4.40 31.36 -1.65
C ALA A 382 4.54 30.28 -0.56
N ARG A 383 4.69 30.67 0.71
CA ARG A 383 4.75 29.69 1.82
C ARG A 383 3.42 29.00 2.04
N LEU A 384 2.31 29.76 2.05
CA LEU A 384 0.97 29.21 2.17
C LEU A 384 0.67 28.19 1.06
N GLN A 385 0.94 28.54 -0.20
CA GLN A 385 0.73 27.63 -1.34
C GLN A 385 1.54 26.34 -1.19
N ARG A 386 2.80 26.41 -0.75
CA ARG A 386 3.61 25.20 -0.52
C ARG A 386 3.02 24.31 0.58
N ARG A 387 2.57 24.89 1.69
CA ARG A 387 1.93 24.14 2.79
C ARG A 387 0.64 23.47 2.35
N ILE A 388 -0.19 24.17 1.60
CA ILE A 388 -1.44 23.62 1.07
C ILE A 388 -1.16 22.51 0.06
N LEU A 389 -0.22 22.72 -0.86
CA LEU A 389 0.18 21.73 -1.85
C LEU A 389 0.74 20.47 -1.17
N ALA A 390 1.63 20.64 -0.19
CA ALA A 390 2.19 19.52 0.58
C ALA A 390 1.10 18.72 1.30
N TRP A 391 0.14 19.41 1.92
CA TRP A 391 -1.00 18.79 2.59
C TRP A 391 -1.91 18.01 1.62
N CYS A 392 -2.16 18.56 0.42
CA CYS A 392 -2.93 17.87 -0.63
C CYS A 392 -2.17 16.68 -1.22
N ILE A 393 -0.85 16.77 -1.41
CA ILE A 393 -0.03 15.63 -1.84
C ILE A 393 0.03 14.58 -0.73
N GLY A 394 0.05 14.99 0.54
CA GLY A 394 -0.06 14.09 1.70
C GLY A 394 -1.37 13.30 1.70
N PHE A 395 -2.48 13.92 1.26
CA PHE A 395 -3.75 13.22 1.03
C PHE A 395 -3.64 12.16 -0.08
N VAL A 396 -3.06 12.53 -1.23
CA VAL A 396 -2.78 11.59 -2.32
C VAL A 396 -1.91 10.43 -1.83
N LEU A 397 -0.87 10.70 -1.06
CA LEU A 397 -0.03 9.68 -0.43
C LEU A 397 -0.82 8.79 0.55
N SER A 398 -1.79 9.34 1.28
CA SER A 398 -2.69 8.55 2.14
C SER A 398 -3.55 7.58 1.33
N SER A 399 -4.11 8.04 0.20
CA SER A 399 -4.87 7.20 -0.73
C SER A 399 -3.97 6.12 -1.37
N ILE A 400 -2.73 6.47 -1.75
CA ILE A 400 -1.72 5.51 -2.24
C ILE A 400 -1.36 4.48 -1.17
N ALA A 401 -1.20 4.88 0.09
CA ALA A 401 -0.86 3.96 1.18
C ALA A 401 -1.99 2.97 1.43
N LYS A 402 -3.25 3.42 1.38
CA LYS A 402 -4.43 2.53 1.40
C LYS A 402 -4.46 1.62 0.18
N PHE A 403 -4.24 2.15 -1.02
CA PHE A 403 -4.15 1.35 -2.24
C PHE A 403 -2.99 0.33 -2.20
N ALA A 404 -1.89 0.59 -1.50
CA ALA A 404 -0.81 -0.38 -1.32
C ALA A 404 -1.16 -1.48 -0.31
N ASN A 405 -1.99 -1.17 0.68
CA ASN A 405 -2.32 -2.05 1.80
C ASN A 405 -3.81 -2.42 1.79
N HIS A 406 -4.35 -2.76 0.61
CA HIS A 406 -5.71 -3.28 0.40
C HIS A 406 -6.78 -2.45 1.12
N THR A 407 -6.80 -1.14 0.85
CA THR A 407 -7.72 -0.14 1.40
C THR A 407 -7.56 0.20 2.88
N ASN A 408 -6.63 -0.44 3.60
CA ASN A 408 -6.32 -0.07 4.99
C ASN A 408 -5.14 0.89 5.06
N ASN A 409 -5.23 1.95 5.87
CA ASN A 409 -4.06 2.81 6.08
C ASN A 409 -3.12 2.10 7.06
N PRO A 410 -1.86 1.81 6.69
CA PRO A 410 -0.98 0.95 7.47
C PRO A 410 -0.58 1.54 8.83
N ILE A 411 -0.85 2.82 9.10
CA ILE A 411 -0.55 3.48 10.38
C ILE A 411 -1.81 3.82 11.19
N TRP A 412 -2.95 3.24 10.84
CA TRP A 412 -4.17 3.41 11.62
C TRP A 412 -4.09 2.76 13.01
N PRO A 413 -4.80 3.33 14.00
CA PRO A 413 -4.82 2.85 15.37
C PRO A 413 -5.51 1.50 15.55
N ILE A 414 -6.32 1.05 14.57
CA ILE A 414 -6.98 -0.26 14.52
C ILE A 414 -6.10 -1.37 13.90
N LEU A 415 -4.85 -1.05 13.55
CA LEU A 415 -3.88 -2.01 13.03
C LEU A 415 -2.73 -2.21 14.02
N HIS A 416 -2.08 -3.37 13.93
CA HIS A 416 -0.80 -3.66 14.58
C HIS A 416 0.02 -4.61 13.69
N SER A 417 1.29 -4.87 14.06
CA SER A 417 2.22 -5.63 13.19
C SER A 417 1.76 -7.04 12.82
N GLY A 418 0.88 -7.65 13.62
CA GLY A 418 0.31 -8.97 13.34
C GLY A 418 -0.80 -8.94 12.28
N ILE A 419 -1.42 -7.77 12.05
CA ILE A 419 -2.54 -7.59 11.10
C ILE A 419 -2.21 -6.59 9.98
N GLY A 420 -0.92 -6.36 9.71
CA GLY A 420 -0.47 -5.50 8.61
C GLY A 420 -0.17 -4.03 8.98
N GLY A 421 -0.14 -3.70 10.27
CA GLY A 421 0.20 -2.36 10.77
C GLY A 421 1.70 -2.05 10.76
N TRP A 422 2.06 -0.85 10.31
CA TRP A 422 3.42 -0.28 10.25
C TRP A 422 3.60 0.86 11.27
N ASN A 423 2.78 0.90 12.32
CA ASN A 423 2.69 2.01 13.27
C ASN A 423 4.03 2.46 13.86
N LYS A 424 4.91 1.51 14.23
CA LYS A 424 6.23 1.81 14.80
C LYS A 424 7.10 2.59 13.81
N THR A 425 7.20 2.11 12.58
CA THR A 425 7.94 2.76 11.50
C THR A 425 7.32 4.10 11.14
N GLY A 426 5.99 4.13 11.02
CA GLY A 426 5.22 5.35 10.79
C GLY A 426 5.50 6.44 11.83
N LEU A 427 5.52 6.09 13.12
CA LEU A 427 5.79 7.02 14.22
C LEU A 427 7.20 7.62 14.14
N VAL A 428 8.23 6.81 13.87
CA VAL A 428 9.61 7.30 13.74
C VAL A 428 9.73 8.29 12.58
N ILE A 429 9.13 7.95 11.43
CA ILE A 429 9.09 8.83 10.26
C ILE A 429 8.30 10.10 10.56
N ALA A 430 7.17 9.99 11.28
CA ALA A 430 6.34 11.13 11.67
C ALA A 430 7.08 12.12 12.58
N LEU A 431 7.78 11.63 13.60
CA LEU A 431 8.59 12.47 14.48
C LEU A 431 9.65 13.23 13.67
N ALA A 432 10.35 12.56 12.76
CA ALA A 432 11.36 13.20 11.92
C ALA A 432 10.74 14.21 10.93
N ALA A 433 9.62 13.86 10.29
CA ALA A 433 8.92 14.68 9.31
C ALA A 433 8.35 15.95 9.95
N VAL A 434 7.61 15.84 11.06
CA VAL A 434 7.04 17.00 11.76
C VAL A 434 8.15 17.88 12.33
N TRP A 435 9.19 17.30 12.93
CA TRP A 435 10.32 18.05 13.46
C TRP A 435 11.04 18.88 12.39
N ARG A 436 11.14 18.34 11.17
CA ARG A 436 11.75 19.02 10.03
C ARG A 436 10.80 20.05 9.38
N SER A 437 9.55 19.68 9.16
CA SER A 437 8.52 20.51 8.52
C SER A 437 8.19 21.77 9.33
N SER A 438 8.17 21.66 10.66
CA SER A 438 7.78 22.75 11.58
C SER A 438 8.94 23.63 12.09
N ARG A 439 10.10 23.62 11.41
CA ARG A 439 11.25 24.46 11.80
C ARG A 439 10.89 25.94 11.71
N PRO A 440 11.30 26.78 12.69
CA PRO A 440 11.09 28.21 12.61
C PRO A 440 11.91 28.80 11.46
N ASP A 441 11.26 29.17 10.38
CA ASP A 441 11.89 29.95 9.32
C ASP A 441 11.96 31.42 9.74
N ALA A 442 13.09 32.09 9.49
CA ALA A 442 13.17 33.54 9.63
C ALA A 442 12.04 34.18 8.80
N PHE A 443 11.19 34.97 9.46
CA PHE A 443 10.07 35.66 8.83
C PHE A 443 10.60 36.68 7.81
N SER A 444 10.81 36.25 6.56
CA SER A 444 11.01 37.18 5.45
C SER A 444 9.67 37.84 5.14
N GLY A 445 9.66 39.17 5.00
CA GLY A 445 8.48 40.02 4.90
C GLY A 445 7.32 39.44 4.09
N GLY A 446 6.10 39.69 4.57
CA GLY A 446 4.87 39.30 3.90
C GLY A 446 4.55 40.15 2.68
N ASP A 447 3.71 39.61 1.81
CA ASP A 447 3.08 40.30 0.70
C ASP A 447 2.28 41.50 1.21
N TYR A 448 2.39 42.62 0.49
CA TYR A 448 1.60 43.82 0.78
C TYR A 448 0.14 43.57 0.43
N VAL A 449 -0.73 43.57 1.44
CA VAL A 449 -2.19 43.52 1.25
C VAL A 449 -2.74 44.93 1.41
N PRO A 450 -3.39 45.52 0.38
CA PRO A 450 -4.00 46.83 0.49
C PRO A 450 -5.01 46.89 1.64
N PRO A 451 -5.07 47.97 2.44
CA PRO A 451 -6.01 48.12 3.56
C PRO A 451 -7.48 47.90 3.19
N ASN A 452 -7.85 48.19 1.93
CA ASN A 452 -9.22 48.10 1.40
C ASN A 452 -9.41 46.92 0.42
N ALA A 453 -8.59 45.86 0.53
CA ALA A 453 -8.76 44.68 -0.32
C ALA A 453 -10.16 44.07 -0.08
N LYS A 454 -10.94 43.91 -1.16
CA LYS A 454 -12.24 43.22 -1.11
C LYS A 454 -12.02 41.79 -0.61
N LYS A 455 -12.73 41.41 0.43
CA LYS A 455 -12.77 40.05 0.97
C LYS A 455 -14.17 39.50 0.77
N GLY A 456 -14.26 38.23 0.40
CA GLY A 456 -15.50 37.50 0.37
C GLY A 456 -16.07 37.26 1.76
N SER A 457 -17.19 36.54 1.81
CA SER A 457 -17.78 36.14 3.09
C SER A 457 -16.97 35.02 3.73
N SER A 458 -16.56 35.20 4.99
CA SER A 458 -15.89 34.14 5.74
C SER A 458 -16.80 32.93 5.95
N LEU A 459 -18.12 33.15 6.10
CA LEU A 459 -19.08 32.07 6.28
C LEU A 459 -19.16 31.20 5.01
N LEU A 460 -19.25 31.82 3.84
CA LEU A 460 -19.28 31.11 2.56
C LEU A 460 -17.96 30.38 2.27
N ALA A 461 -16.82 30.97 2.66
CA ALA A 461 -15.53 30.27 2.61
C ALA A 461 -15.49 29.05 3.55
N GLY A 462 -16.07 29.16 4.75
CA GLY A 462 -16.24 28.04 5.68
C GLY A 462 -17.14 26.93 5.12
N LEU A 463 -18.29 27.26 4.52
CA LEU A 463 -19.15 26.31 3.81
C LEU A 463 -18.36 25.56 2.72
N GLY A 464 -17.60 26.30 1.90
CA GLY A 464 -16.71 25.76 0.88
C GLY A 464 -15.70 24.77 1.41
N LEU A 465 -15.07 25.08 2.55
CA LEU A 465 -14.16 24.14 3.21
C LEU A 465 -14.89 22.89 3.72
N GLY A 466 -16.06 23.04 4.35
CA GLY A 466 -16.84 21.90 4.82
C GLY A 466 -17.18 20.94 3.69
N GLY A 467 -17.65 21.46 2.55
CA GLY A 467 -17.89 20.68 1.34
C GLY A 467 -16.62 20.03 0.80
N LEU A 468 -15.53 20.78 0.67
CA LEU A 468 -14.25 20.27 0.15
C LEU A 468 -13.69 19.12 1.00
N PHE A 469 -13.60 19.31 2.32
CA PHE A 469 -13.10 18.27 3.23
C PHE A 469 -13.99 17.04 3.21
N PHE A 470 -15.32 17.24 3.14
CA PHE A 470 -16.26 16.15 3.03
C PHE A 470 -16.05 15.37 1.73
N THR A 471 -16.03 16.01 0.55
CA THR A 471 -15.82 15.33 -0.73
C THR A 471 -14.48 14.60 -0.80
N MET A 472 -13.40 15.23 -0.32
CA MET A 472 -12.09 14.57 -0.25
C MET A 472 -12.18 13.32 0.62
N HIS A 473 -12.76 13.43 1.82
CA HIS A 473 -12.86 12.28 2.71
C HIS A 473 -13.81 11.20 2.17
N SER A 474 -15.04 11.54 1.78
CA SER A 474 -16.07 10.57 1.40
C SER A 474 -15.81 9.88 0.07
N LEU A 475 -15.13 10.52 -0.89
CA LEU A 475 -14.97 9.95 -2.24
C LEU A 475 -13.53 9.63 -2.65
N LEU A 476 -12.54 10.33 -2.08
CA LEU A 476 -11.16 10.28 -2.57
C LEU A 476 -10.15 9.72 -1.57
N SER A 477 -10.57 9.49 -0.32
CA SER A 477 -9.68 8.95 0.72
C SER A 477 -9.34 7.48 0.49
N ASP A 478 -10.11 6.80 -0.35
CA ASP A 478 -9.77 5.50 -0.94
C ASP A 478 -10.04 5.54 -2.44
N SER A 479 -9.19 4.85 -3.21
CA SER A 479 -9.29 4.85 -4.66
C SER A 479 -10.42 4.00 -5.23
N SER A 480 -11.03 3.13 -4.42
CA SER A 480 -12.08 2.20 -4.83
C SER A 480 -13.49 2.68 -4.49
N THR A 481 -13.66 3.72 -3.66
CA THR A 481 -15.01 4.18 -3.24
C THR A 481 -15.92 4.52 -4.42
N MET A 482 -15.46 5.33 -5.37
CA MET A 482 -16.26 5.67 -6.57
C MET A 482 -16.41 4.50 -7.55
N ILE A 483 -15.54 3.48 -7.46
CA ILE A 483 -15.63 2.26 -8.27
C ILE A 483 -16.76 1.39 -7.73
N LEU A 484 -16.80 1.15 -6.42
CA LEU A 484 -17.87 0.38 -5.78
C LEU A 484 -19.23 1.11 -5.86
N TRP A 485 -19.23 2.44 -5.86
CA TRP A 485 -20.45 3.24 -6.07
C TRP A 485 -21.16 2.94 -7.40
N VAL A 486 -20.40 2.61 -8.44
CA VAL A 486 -20.93 2.39 -9.80
C VAL A 486 -20.94 0.91 -10.19
N TRP A 487 -20.69 0.02 -9.24
CA TRP A 487 -20.67 -1.43 -9.42
C TRP A 487 -22.08 -2.00 -9.57
N GLU A 488 -22.23 -2.99 -10.47
CA GLU A 488 -23.53 -3.64 -10.79
C GLU A 488 -23.40 -5.17 -10.93
N GLY A 489 -22.30 -5.76 -10.44
CA GLY A 489 -22.10 -7.22 -10.50
C GLY A 489 -21.53 -7.75 -11.82
N PHE A 490 -21.80 -9.03 -12.10
CA PHE A 490 -21.30 -9.81 -13.24
C PHE A 490 -22.34 -9.95 -14.36
N PRO A 491 -21.91 -10.01 -15.64
CA PRO A 491 -20.53 -9.85 -16.11
C PRO A 491 -20.03 -8.43 -15.89
N VAL A 492 -18.73 -8.29 -15.58
CA VAL A 492 -18.12 -6.99 -15.24
C VAL A 492 -18.22 -6.03 -16.42
N ARG A 493 -18.97 -4.94 -16.24
CA ARG A 493 -19.20 -3.88 -17.25
C ARG A 493 -18.58 -2.54 -16.87
N GLY A 494 -17.92 -2.45 -15.72
CA GLY A 494 -17.39 -1.21 -15.15
C GLY A 494 -15.92 -1.32 -14.74
N PRO A 495 -15.39 -0.29 -14.05
CA PRO A 495 -14.05 -0.34 -13.47
C PRO A 495 -13.94 -1.39 -12.37
N LEU A 496 -12.71 -1.84 -12.14
CA LEU A 496 -12.28 -2.71 -11.04
C LEU A 496 -11.32 -1.97 -10.12
N ALA A 497 -11.31 -2.31 -8.81
CA ALA A 497 -10.43 -1.68 -7.82
C ALA A 497 -8.96 -1.66 -8.26
N VAL A 498 -8.46 -2.78 -8.82
CA VAL A 498 -7.17 -2.86 -9.50
C VAL A 498 -7.41 -3.24 -10.98
N PRO A 499 -6.85 -2.53 -11.97
CA PRO A 499 -5.92 -1.40 -11.83
C PRO A 499 -6.59 -0.02 -11.75
N HIS A 500 -7.92 0.10 -11.83
CA HIS A 500 -8.56 1.40 -12.07
C HIS A 500 -8.48 2.36 -10.87
N GLY A 501 -8.31 1.87 -9.64
CA GLY A 501 -8.00 2.72 -8.49
C GLY A 501 -6.76 3.60 -8.72
N ALA A 502 -5.75 3.09 -9.43
CA ALA A 502 -4.59 3.86 -9.83
C ALA A 502 -4.94 5.02 -10.78
N VAL A 503 -5.93 4.84 -11.66
CA VAL A 503 -6.43 5.91 -12.54
C VAL A 503 -7.07 7.03 -11.72
N THR A 504 -7.86 6.71 -10.69
CA THR A 504 -8.41 7.72 -9.76
C THR A 504 -7.29 8.54 -9.11
N ILE A 505 -6.24 7.88 -8.59
CA ILE A 505 -5.09 8.54 -7.96
C ILE A 505 -4.31 9.44 -8.94
N VAL A 506 -4.13 8.99 -10.19
CA VAL A 506 -3.49 9.78 -11.25
C VAL A 506 -4.31 11.02 -11.57
N VAL A 507 -5.63 10.89 -11.67
CA VAL A 507 -6.53 12.01 -11.96
C VAL A 507 -6.59 13.00 -10.79
N MET A 508 -6.58 12.52 -9.54
CA MET A 508 -6.42 13.38 -8.34
C MET A 508 -5.13 14.20 -8.42
N SER A 509 -4.03 13.56 -8.80
CA SER A 509 -2.71 14.19 -8.91
C SER A 509 -2.65 15.21 -10.05
N LEU A 510 -3.27 14.89 -11.20
CA LEU A 510 -3.38 15.81 -12.34
C LEU A 510 -4.26 17.02 -11.99
N GLY A 511 -5.38 16.80 -11.30
CA GLY A 511 -6.24 17.87 -10.78
C GLY A 511 -5.47 18.82 -9.87
N LEU A 512 -4.74 18.28 -8.90
CA LEU A 512 -3.90 19.07 -8.00
C LEU A 512 -2.79 19.85 -8.73
N PHE A 513 -2.09 19.19 -9.67
CA PHE A 513 -1.05 19.81 -10.47
C PHE A 513 -1.61 21.00 -11.27
N LEU A 514 -2.68 20.78 -12.04
CA LEU A 514 -3.31 21.83 -12.84
C LEU A 514 -4.00 22.89 -11.98
N GLY A 515 -4.54 22.54 -10.82
CA GLY A 515 -5.07 23.48 -9.83
C GLY A 515 -4.03 24.47 -9.31
N SER A 516 -2.81 23.97 -9.07
CA SER A 516 -1.68 24.80 -8.67
C SER A 516 -1.14 25.67 -9.81
N ALA A 517 -1.17 25.17 -11.06
CA ALA A 517 -0.68 25.87 -12.24
C ALA A 517 -1.68 26.90 -12.80
N LEU A 518 -2.99 26.60 -12.72
CA LEU A 518 -4.09 27.36 -13.31
C LEU A 518 -5.19 27.68 -12.26
N PRO A 519 -4.86 28.29 -11.11
CA PRO A 519 -5.82 28.50 -10.01
C PRO A 519 -7.02 29.37 -10.40
N GLY A 520 -6.85 30.27 -11.38
CA GLY A 520 -7.94 31.10 -11.91
C GLY A 520 -9.03 30.29 -12.64
N PHE A 521 -8.66 29.20 -13.32
CA PHE A 521 -9.63 28.31 -13.97
C PHE A 521 -10.40 27.50 -12.93
N PHE A 522 -9.71 26.85 -12.00
CA PHE A 522 -10.36 26.00 -10.99
C PHE A 522 -11.23 26.78 -10.00
N GLY A 523 -10.90 28.06 -9.75
CA GLY A 523 -11.76 28.98 -8.99
C GLY A 523 -12.92 29.59 -9.77
N SER A 524 -13.14 29.21 -11.04
CA SER A 524 -14.20 29.78 -11.88
C SER A 524 -15.52 29.00 -11.81
N TRP A 525 -16.61 29.67 -12.18
CA TRP A 525 -17.91 29.01 -12.35
C TRP A 525 -17.92 27.94 -13.45
N THR A 526 -17.05 28.07 -14.45
CA THR A 526 -16.92 27.06 -15.52
C THR A 526 -16.36 25.75 -14.97
N ALA A 527 -15.26 25.80 -14.21
CA ALA A 527 -14.70 24.60 -13.60
C ALA A 527 -15.65 23.99 -12.57
N TYR A 528 -16.33 24.84 -11.77
CA TYR A 528 -17.39 24.38 -10.87
C TYR A 528 -18.52 23.66 -11.61
N GLY A 529 -18.99 24.21 -12.74
CA GLY A 529 -20.03 23.58 -13.57
C GLY A 529 -19.60 22.22 -14.09
N LEU A 530 -18.34 22.05 -14.53
CA LEU A 530 -17.79 20.76 -14.93
C LEU A 530 -17.75 19.77 -13.76
N GLY A 531 -17.32 20.21 -12.58
CA GLY A 531 -17.36 19.41 -11.36
C GLY A 531 -18.79 18.96 -11.01
N ALA A 532 -19.78 19.86 -11.13
CA ALA A 532 -21.19 19.55 -10.86
C ALA A 532 -21.77 18.55 -11.88
N VAL A 533 -21.37 18.63 -13.15
CA VAL A 533 -21.70 17.61 -14.16
C VAL A 533 -21.06 16.27 -13.79
N GLY A 534 -19.80 16.26 -13.35
CA GLY A 534 -19.14 15.05 -12.86
C GLY A 534 -19.89 14.41 -11.67
N ALA A 535 -20.31 15.23 -10.70
CA ALA A 535 -21.12 14.79 -9.57
C ALA A 535 -22.48 14.21 -9.99
N ALA A 536 -23.17 14.85 -10.95
CA ALA A 536 -24.43 14.37 -11.48
C ALA A 536 -24.26 13.03 -12.23
N LEU A 537 -23.18 12.88 -13.01
CA LEU A 537 -22.87 11.65 -13.72
C LEU A 537 -22.57 10.49 -12.75
N LEU A 538 -21.75 10.72 -11.73
CA LEU A 538 -21.45 9.72 -10.69
C LEU A 538 -22.71 9.29 -9.92
N THR A 539 -23.61 10.23 -9.66
CA THR A 539 -24.83 9.97 -8.87
C THR A 539 -25.90 9.26 -9.70
N GLY A 540 -26.05 9.64 -10.98
CA GLY A 540 -27.15 9.19 -11.84
C GLY A 540 -26.85 8.00 -12.75
N TYR A 541 -25.59 7.59 -12.90
CA TYR A 541 -25.19 6.51 -13.81
C TYR A 541 -24.28 5.49 -13.12
N SER A 542 -24.38 4.23 -13.55
CA SER A 542 -23.51 3.13 -13.12
C SER A 542 -22.39 2.84 -14.15
N ASN A 543 -21.54 1.86 -13.84
CA ASN A 543 -20.44 1.38 -14.69
C ASN A 543 -19.49 2.52 -15.13
N TRP A 544 -18.93 2.41 -16.35
CA TRP A 544 -17.97 3.37 -16.89
C TRP A 544 -18.48 4.81 -16.94
N THR A 545 -19.76 5.03 -17.30
CA THR A 545 -20.33 6.38 -17.39
C THR A 545 -20.33 7.08 -16.04
N GLY A 546 -20.76 6.39 -14.98
CA GLY A 546 -20.68 6.91 -13.61
C GLY A 546 -19.23 7.16 -13.19
N TYR A 547 -18.32 6.23 -13.52
CA TYR A 547 -16.91 6.35 -13.19
C TYR A 547 -16.23 7.54 -13.86
N TYR A 548 -16.52 7.82 -15.14
CA TYR A 548 -16.02 9.03 -15.81
C TYR A 548 -16.51 10.30 -15.11
N GLY A 549 -17.75 10.31 -14.61
CA GLY A 549 -18.27 11.36 -13.73
C GLY A 549 -17.43 11.52 -12.45
N GLY A 550 -17.13 10.41 -11.79
CA GLY A 550 -16.25 10.36 -10.61
C GLY A 550 -14.84 10.90 -10.88
N LEU A 551 -14.23 10.56 -12.02
CA LEU A 551 -12.93 11.10 -12.42
C LEU A 551 -12.97 12.61 -12.65
N ILE A 552 -14.02 13.14 -13.29
CA ILE A 552 -14.20 14.59 -13.47
C ILE A 552 -14.34 15.29 -12.12
N LEU A 553 -15.12 14.71 -11.20
CA LEU A 553 -15.29 15.25 -9.86
C LEU A 553 -13.99 15.21 -9.04
N ALA A 554 -13.22 14.12 -9.11
CA ALA A 554 -11.92 13.98 -8.47
C ALA A 554 -10.91 15.03 -8.97
N PHE A 555 -10.85 15.20 -10.29
CA PHE A 555 -10.03 16.20 -10.96
C PHE A 555 -10.37 17.62 -10.48
N TYR A 556 -11.65 17.97 -10.47
CA TYR A 556 -12.12 19.27 -10.02
C TYR A 556 -11.85 19.50 -8.53
N THR A 557 -12.21 18.54 -7.67
CA THR A 557 -12.05 18.63 -6.21
C THR A 557 -10.60 18.89 -5.82
N MET A 558 -9.67 18.11 -6.37
CA MET A 558 -8.25 18.27 -6.09
C MET A 558 -7.67 19.56 -6.69
N GLY A 559 -8.20 20.02 -7.83
CA GLY A 559 -7.75 21.27 -8.45
C GLY A 559 -8.29 22.54 -7.77
N VAL A 560 -9.50 22.50 -7.21
CA VAL A 560 -10.11 23.63 -6.50
C VAL A 560 -9.65 23.73 -5.04
N ALA A 561 -9.16 22.64 -4.45
CA ALA A 561 -8.67 22.59 -3.06
C ALA A 561 -7.68 23.73 -2.72
N PRO A 562 -6.60 23.94 -3.48
CA PRO A 562 -5.65 25.02 -3.22
C PRO A 562 -6.30 26.41 -3.23
N VAL A 563 -7.29 26.63 -4.10
CA VAL A 563 -7.99 27.91 -4.25
C VAL A 563 -8.86 28.20 -3.03
N LEU A 564 -9.66 27.23 -2.58
CA LEU A 564 -10.56 27.41 -1.44
C LEU A 564 -9.81 27.56 -0.12
N ILE A 565 -8.78 26.73 0.11
CA ILE A 565 -7.99 26.79 1.35
C ILE A 565 -7.23 28.13 1.43
N SER A 566 -6.67 28.59 0.30
CA SER A 566 -6.00 29.90 0.24
C SER A 566 -6.94 31.06 0.50
N SER A 567 -8.15 31.01 -0.05
CA SER A 567 -9.20 32.01 0.22
C SER A 567 -9.57 32.01 1.70
N ALA A 568 -9.81 30.84 2.28
CA ALA A 568 -10.22 30.70 3.68
C ALA A 568 -9.17 31.23 4.68
N ALA A 569 -7.88 31.07 4.37
CA ALA A 569 -6.77 31.57 5.19
C ALA A 569 -6.74 33.12 5.32
N GLN A 570 -7.44 33.86 4.45
CA GLN A 570 -7.52 35.33 4.50
C GLN A 570 -8.50 35.88 5.54
N HIS A 571 -9.30 35.00 6.16
CA HIS A 571 -10.30 35.32 7.18
C HIS A 571 -9.88 34.80 8.56
N SER A 572 -10.70 35.06 9.59
CA SER A 572 -10.47 34.51 10.93
C SER A 572 -10.54 32.98 10.91
N PRO A 573 -9.57 32.25 11.50
CA PRO A 573 -9.52 30.80 11.38
C PRO A 573 -10.70 30.10 12.06
N ALA A 574 -11.31 30.71 13.06
CA ALA A 574 -12.51 30.17 13.70
C ALA A 574 -13.75 30.25 12.79
N SER A 575 -13.93 31.37 12.06
CA SER A 575 -15.11 31.58 11.21
C SER A 575 -15.01 30.91 9.84
N THR A 576 -13.81 30.50 9.43
CA THR A 576 -13.60 29.69 8.21
C THR A 576 -13.31 28.23 8.52
N PHE A 577 -12.16 27.91 9.12
CA PHE A 577 -11.78 26.52 9.38
C PHE A 577 -12.63 25.90 10.50
N GLY A 578 -12.86 26.61 11.61
CA GLY A 578 -13.69 26.11 12.71
C GLY A 578 -15.12 25.82 12.26
N PHE A 579 -15.78 26.80 11.64
CA PHE A 579 -17.10 26.64 11.05
C PHE A 579 -17.12 25.63 9.89
N GLY A 580 -16.07 25.59 9.06
CA GLY A 580 -15.95 24.63 7.96
C GLY A 580 -15.86 23.19 8.43
N TYR A 581 -15.05 22.89 9.46
CA TYR A 581 -15.01 21.57 10.07
C TYR A 581 -16.32 21.20 10.77
N PHE A 582 -17.00 22.18 11.39
CA PHE A 582 -18.35 21.96 11.91
C PHE A 582 -19.33 21.53 10.79
N MET A 583 -19.30 22.22 9.64
CA MET A 583 -20.12 21.86 8.49
C MET A 583 -19.71 20.53 7.86
N TYR A 584 -18.42 20.22 7.82
CA TYR A 584 -17.93 18.89 7.45
C TYR A 584 -18.52 17.81 8.37
N ASN A 585 -18.58 18.02 9.69
CA ASN A 585 -19.19 17.07 10.62
C ASN A 585 -20.69 16.91 10.37
N ILE A 586 -21.41 17.99 10.07
CA ILE A 586 -22.83 17.92 9.66
C ILE A 586 -22.98 17.06 8.40
N MET A 587 -22.09 17.23 7.42
CA MET A 587 -22.10 16.41 6.20
C MET A 587 -21.75 14.94 6.48
N VAL A 588 -20.83 14.66 7.40
CA VAL A 588 -20.54 13.28 7.86
C VAL A 588 -21.78 12.65 8.50
N LEU A 589 -22.49 13.38 9.37
CA LEU A 589 -23.73 12.89 9.97
C LEU A 589 -24.84 12.70 8.92
N PHE A 590 -25.00 13.65 8.00
CA PHE A 590 -25.96 13.53 6.91
C PHE A 590 -25.67 12.30 6.04
N HIS A 591 -24.39 12.01 5.77
CA HIS A 591 -23.96 10.81 5.06
C HIS A 591 -24.26 9.49 5.80
N VAL A 592 -24.42 9.53 7.13
CA VAL A 592 -24.87 8.38 7.94
C VAL A 592 -26.39 8.27 7.94
N TRP A 593 -27.10 9.40 8.06
CA TRP A 593 -28.56 9.43 8.14
C TRP A 593 -29.26 8.81 6.93
N VAL A 594 -28.67 8.90 5.73
CA VAL A 594 -29.26 8.33 4.51
C VAL A 594 -29.28 6.79 4.49
N VAL A 595 -28.50 6.12 5.36
CA VAL A 595 -28.41 4.65 5.45
C VAL A 595 -28.88 4.13 6.82
N ALA A 596 -28.42 4.74 7.91
CA ALA A 596 -28.76 4.35 9.28
C ALA A 596 -30.08 4.98 9.75
N TYR A 597 -31.01 5.25 8.83
CA TYR A 597 -32.22 6.03 9.12
C TYR A 597 -33.13 5.36 10.16
N ALA A 598 -33.06 4.03 10.31
CA ALA A 598 -33.80 3.27 11.32
C ALA A 598 -33.29 3.56 12.75
N PHE A 599 -32.01 3.90 12.92
CA PHE A 599 -31.37 4.03 14.24
C PHE A 599 -31.13 5.46 14.70
N VAL A 600 -31.14 6.42 13.77
CA VAL A 600 -30.75 7.80 14.08
C VAL A 600 -31.96 8.73 14.10
N PRO A 601 -32.14 9.55 15.16
CA PRO A 601 -33.23 10.52 15.22
C PRO A 601 -33.24 11.46 14.01
N GLY A 602 -34.39 11.55 13.33
CA GLY A 602 -34.55 12.36 12.11
C GLY A 602 -34.05 11.68 10.82
N GLY A 603 -33.43 10.51 10.91
CA GLY A 603 -33.01 9.69 9.77
C GLY A 603 -34.10 9.44 8.72
N PRO A 604 -35.34 9.08 9.09
CA PRO A 604 -36.40 8.83 8.11
C PRO A 604 -36.74 10.00 7.19
N LEU A 605 -36.39 11.24 7.58
CA LEU A 605 -36.62 12.44 6.75
C LEU A 605 -35.71 12.52 5.54
N VAL A 606 -34.59 11.81 5.56
CA VAL A 606 -33.56 11.83 4.52
C VAL A 606 -33.18 10.42 4.05
N ARG A 607 -34.04 9.44 4.35
CA ARG A 607 -33.88 8.04 3.94
C ARG A 607 -33.58 7.95 2.45
N GLU A 608 -32.51 7.23 2.11
CA GLU A 608 -32.13 6.90 0.72
C GLU A 608 -31.77 8.12 -0.17
N HIS A 609 -31.53 9.30 0.41
CA HIS A 609 -31.24 10.53 -0.32
C HIS A 609 -29.74 10.88 -0.42
N THR A 610 -28.95 9.96 -0.98
CA THR A 610 -27.53 10.24 -1.28
C THR A 610 -27.37 11.34 -2.34
N ASP A 611 -28.37 11.51 -3.21
CA ASP A 611 -28.46 12.62 -4.16
C ASP A 611 -28.49 13.98 -3.44
N TRP A 612 -29.23 14.10 -2.33
CA TRP A 612 -29.26 15.32 -1.53
C TRP A 612 -27.91 15.59 -0.87
N VAL A 613 -27.20 14.55 -0.41
CA VAL A 613 -25.84 14.67 0.13
C VAL A 613 -24.90 15.23 -0.94
N MET A 614 -24.96 14.72 -2.18
CA MET A 614 -24.15 15.21 -3.29
C MET A 614 -24.51 16.65 -3.69
N ILE A 615 -25.80 16.97 -3.82
CA ILE A 615 -26.29 18.33 -4.12
C ILE A 615 -25.79 19.32 -3.07
N THR A 616 -25.98 18.98 -1.78
CA THR A 616 -25.53 19.83 -0.66
C THR A 616 -24.03 20.02 -0.71
N THR A 617 -23.26 18.97 -0.96
CA THR A 617 -21.80 19.02 -1.11
C THR A 617 -21.38 20.01 -2.20
N MET A 618 -21.99 19.94 -3.38
CA MET A 618 -21.69 20.84 -4.48
C MET A 618 -22.11 22.28 -4.18
N LEU A 619 -23.28 22.51 -3.55
CA LEU A 619 -23.71 23.84 -3.12
C LEU A 619 -22.74 24.46 -2.12
N LEU A 620 -22.23 23.67 -1.16
CA LEU A 620 -21.21 24.09 -0.21
C LEU A 620 -19.92 24.51 -0.93
N ILE A 621 -19.41 23.69 -1.84
CA ILE A 621 -18.23 24.03 -2.67
C ILE A 621 -18.49 25.30 -3.49
N GLY A 622 -19.66 25.44 -4.10
CA GLY A 622 -20.07 26.62 -4.87
C GLY A 622 -20.10 27.91 -4.04
N ALA A 623 -20.55 27.84 -2.78
CA ALA A 623 -20.44 28.95 -1.83
C ALA A 623 -18.98 29.35 -1.58
N GLY A 624 -18.10 28.35 -1.44
CA GLY A 624 -16.65 28.54 -1.36
C GLY A 624 -16.07 29.26 -2.58
N VAL A 625 -16.42 28.79 -3.78
CA VAL A 625 -15.99 29.38 -5.06
C VAL A 625 -16.43 30.84 -5.17
N PHE A 626 -17.68 31.16 -4.81
CA PHE A 626 -18.17 32.53 -4.79
C PHE A 626 -17.37 33.43 -3.83
N SER A 627 -17.03 32.93 -2.64
CA SER A 627 -16.17 33.65 -1.70
C SER A 627 -14.73 33.81 -2.20
N ALA A 628 -14.19 32.79 -2.87
CA ALA A 628 -12.85 32.83 -3.45
C ALA A 628 -12.73 33.84 -4.60
N LEU A 629 -13.73 33.92 -5.48
CA LEU A 629 -13.78 34.89 -6.57
C LEU A 629 -13.79 36.34 -6.07
N THR A 630 -14.40 36.60 -4.91
CA THR A 630 -14.46 37.93 -4.29
C THR A 630 -13.23 38.26 -3.44
N THR A 631 -12.57 37.25 -2.84
CA THR A 631 -11.38 37.40 -1.99
C THR A 631 -10.08 37.46 -2.80
N ASN A 632 -10.01 36.74 -3.93
CA ASN A 632 -8.81 36.62 -4.76
C ASN A 632 -8.70 37.56 -5.99
N PRO A 633 -9.42 38.70 -6.16
CA PRO A 633 -9.23 39.53 -7.36
C PRO A 633 -7.80 40.13 -7.43
N ALA A 634 -7.05 40.13 -6.32
CA ALA A 634 -5.66 40.57 -6.25
C ALA A 634 -4.62 39.51 -6.70
N TYR A 635 -4.99 38.24 -6.88
CA TYR A 635 -4.08 37.24 -7.48
C TYR A 635 -3.93 37.43 -9.01
N GLN A 636 -4.72 38.34 -9.60
CA GLN A 636 -4.53 38.85 -10.97
C GLN A 636 -3.57 40.04 -11.06
N ALA A 637 -3.09 40.60 -9.96
CA ALA A 637 -2.02 41.59 -10.04
C ALA A 637 -0.70 40.86 -10.34
N LYS A 638 0.02 41.35 -11.35
CA LYS A 638 1.38 40.97 -11.80
C LYS A 638 2.42 40.97 -10.66
N SER A 639 2.26 40.14 -9.64
CA SER A 639 3.34 39.80 -8.73
C SER A 639 4.29 38.94 -9.55
N LYS A 640 5.43 39.53 -9.92
CA LYS A 640 6.59 38.77 -10.38
C LYS A 640 6.98 37.87 -9.21
N SER A 641 6.34 36.71 -9.08
CA SER A 641 6.69 35.74 -8.05
C SER A 641 8.19 35.50 -8.16
N SER A 642 8.91 35.68 -7.05
CA SER A 642 10.36 35.61 -7.07
C SER A 642 10.83 34.30 -7.74
N PRO A 643 11.91 34.30 -8.54
CA PRO A 643 12.46 33.09 -9.14
C PRO A 643 12.72 31.97 -8.11
N ARG A 644 12.91 32.34 -6.84
CA ARG A 644 13.14 31.44 -5.70
C ARG A 644 11.87 30.71 -5.25
N GLY A 645 10.70 31.36 -5.29
CA GLY A 645 9.41 30.73 -4.98
C GLY A 645 8.97 29.74 -6.06
N ARG A 646 9.18 30.08 -7.34
CA ARG A 646 8.89 29.18 -8.49
C ARG A 646 9.78 27.93 -8.50
N LYS A 647 11.07 28.07 -8.14
CA LYS A 647 12.03 26.96 -8.05
C LYS A 647 11.79 25.99 -6.88
N GLN A 648 11.01 26.36 -5.87
CA GLN A 648 10.73 25.48 -4.72
C GLN A 648 9.44 24.66 -4.89
N SER A 649 8.45 25.14 -5.65
CA SER A 649 7.24 24.37 -5.97
C SER A 649 7.53 23.17 -6.88
N SER A 650 8.62 23.19 -7.65
CA SER A 650 9.01 22.07 -8.53
C SER A 650 9.30 20.79 -7.75
N TYR A 651 9.89 20.88 -6.55
CA TYR A 651 10.21 19.70 -5.72
C TYR A 651 8.97 18.89 -5.34
N TYR A 652 7.86 19.56 -5.01
CA TYR A 652 6.59 18.91 -4.72
C TYR A 652 6.02 18.19 -5.95
N LEU A 653 6.26 18.73 -7.15
CA LEU A 653 5.88 18.06 -8.40
C LEU A 653 6.77 16.85 -8.72
N HIS A 654 8.07 16.92 -8.42
CA HIS A 654 8.95 15.75 -8.52
C HIS A 654 8.49 14.64 -7.57
N ILE A 655 8.14 14.98 -6.33
CA ILE A 655 7.56 14.01 -5.37
C ILE A 655 6.26 13.43 -5.94
N LEU A 656 5.36 14.28 -6.44
CA LEU A 656 4.09 13.82 -7.01
C LEU A 656 4.30 12.85 -8.18
N LEU A 657 5.31 13.09 -9.04
CA LEU A 657 5.69 12.19 -10.13
C LEU A 657 6.23 10.85 -9.61
N VAL A 658 7.11 10.87 -8.61
CA VAL A 658 7.60 9.65 -7.94
C VAL A 658 6.44 8.85 -7.34
N LEU A 659 5.48 9.54 -6.72
CA LEU A 659 4.26 8.90 -6.22
C LEU A 659 3.42 8.28 -7.34
N GLN A 660 3.36 8.86 -8.54
CA GLN A 660 2.66 8.23 -9.67
C GLN A 660 3.37 6.96 -10.16
N LEU A 661 4.71 6.95 -10.18
CA LEU A 661 5.47 5.74 -10.50
C LEU A 661 5.23 4.64 -9.45
N LEU A 662 5.17 5.02 -8.18
CA LEU A 662 4.82 4.10 -7.10
C LEU A 662 3.39 3.55 -7.28
N THR A 663 2.40 4.40 -7.58
CA THR A 663 1.02 3.98 -7.86
C THR A 663 0.93 2.99 -9.02
N ALA A 664 1.62 3.26 -10.13
CA ALA A 664 1.67 2.35 -11.27
C ALA A 664 2.34 1.02 -10.91
N SER A 665 3.41 1.05 -10.10
CA SER A 665 4.10 -0.15 -9.63
C SER A 665 3.19 -0.99 -8.71
N ILE A 666 2.47 -0.36 -7.78
CA ILE A 666 1.51 -1.04 -6.90
C ILE A 666 0.39 -1.67 -7.73
N ALA A 667 -0.17 -0.96 -8.71
CA ALA A 667 -1.24 -1.49 -9.56
C ALA A 667 -0.78 -2.72 -10.37
N TYR A 668 0.48 -2.73 -10.82
CA TYR A 668 1.07 -3.88 -11.49
C TYR A 668 1.26 -5.06 -10.53
N LEU A 669 1.76 -4.81 -9.32
CA LEU A 669 2.01 -5.86 -8.31
C LEU A 669 0.72 -6.45 -7.73
N ARG A 670 -0.34 -5.65 -7.60
CA ARG A 670 -1.66 -6.08 -7.13
C ARG A 670 -2.58 -6.58 -8.25
N PHE A 671 -2.09 -6.66 -9.49
CA PHE A 671 -2.93 -7.13 -10.58
C PHE A 671 -3.40 -8.56 -10.27
N PRO A 672 -4.72 -8.84 -10.26
CA PRO A 672 -5.24 -10.10 -9.73
C PRO A 672 -4.58 -11.33 -10.35
N SER A 673 -4.08 -12.24 -9.51
CA SER A 673 -3.67 -13.58 -9.96
C SER A 673 -4.92 -14.42 -10.23
N TYR A 674 -5.02 -15.03 -11.41
CA TYR A 674 -6.16 -15.86 -11.82
C TYR A 674 -6.19 -17.25 -11.14
N ASP A 675 -5.73 -17.35 -9.89
CA ASP A 675 -5.55 -18.62 -9.16
C ASP A 675 -6.82 -19.02 -8.37
N TYR A 676 -7.90 -19.24 -9.11
CA TYR A 676 -9.24 -19.50 -8.56
C TYR A 676 -9.51 -20.99 -8.32
N VAL A 677 -8.51 -21.75 -7.89
CA VAL A 677 -8.62 -23.22 -7.81
C VAL A 677 -9.44 -23.64 -6.56
N PRO A 678 -10.53 -24.43 -6.71
CA PRO A 678 -11.30 -25.02 -5.60
C PRO A 678 -10.50 -26.06 -4.82
N TYR A 679 -10.85 -26.30 -3.55
CA TYR A 679 -10.06 -27.17 -2.66
C TYR A 679 -10.15 -28.66 -2.98
N HIS A 680 -11.35 -29.14 -3.35
CA HIS A 680 -11.63 -30.58 -3.56
C HIS A 680 -12.25 -30.84 -4.94
N PRO A 681 -11.51 -30.59 -6.04
CA PRO A 681 -12.03 -30.73 -7.40
C PRO A 681 -12.29 -32.18 -7.83
N GLU A 682 -11.55 -33.15 -7.28
CA GLU A 682 -11.69 -34.57 -7.62
C GLU A 682 -13.05 -35.12 -7.19
N GLU A 683 -13.54 -34.70 -6.03
CA GLU A 683 -14.84 -35.05 -5.47
C GLU A 683 -15.99 -34.22 -6.03
N LYS A 684 -15.71 -33.25 -6.92
CA LYS A 684 -16.68 -32.25 -7.40
C LYS A 684 -17.43 -31.56 -6.25
N LEU A 685 -16.69 -31.21 -5.21
CA LEU A 685 -17.24 -30.66 -3.98
C LEU A 685 -17.32 -29.13 -4.06
N ILE A 686 -18.36 -28.58 -3.43
CA ILE A 686 -18.50 -27.17 -3.07
C ILE A 686 -18.54 -27.11 -1.55
N THR A 687 -17.58 -26.39 -0.95
CA THR A 687 -17.68 -25.99 0.46
C THR A 687 -18.18 -24.56 0.51
N ALA A 688 -19.42 -24.36 0.96
CA ALA A 688 -20.08 -23.06 1.00
C ALA A 688 -20.26 -22.58 2.45
N GLY A 689 -19.94 -21.33 2.74
CA GLY A 689 -20.10 -20.75 4.07
C GLY A 689 -20.77 -19.38 4.08
N ILE A 690 -21.35 -19.02 5.22
CA ILE A 690 -21.91 -17.69 5.49
C ILE A 690 -21.26 -17.13 6.75
N TRP A 691 -21.01 -15.81 6.75
CA TRP A 691 -20.49 -15.12 7.93
C TRP A 691 -20.93 -13.65 7.95
N THR A 692 -21.59 -13.21 9.02
CA THR A 692 -21.74 -11.78 9.32
C THR A 692 -20.46 -11.24 9.97
N ILE A 693 -19.86 -10.20 9.38
CA ILE A 693 -18.46 -9.83 9.67
C ILE A 693 -18.27 -8.55 10.48
N HIS A 694 -19.36 -7.95 11.02
CA HIS A 694 -19.30 -6.74 11.86
C HIS A 694 -18.42 -5.65 11.28
N PHE A 695 -18.59 -5.39 9.99
CA PHE A 695 -17.82 -4.40 9.25
C PHE A 695 -16.29 -4.58 9.36
N SER A 696 -15.83 -5.82 9.55
CA SER A 696 -14.41 -6.21 9.74
C SER A 696 -13.71 -5.55 10.93
N LEU A 697 -14.44 -5.35 12.02
CA LEU A 697 -13.88 -5.01 13.33
C LEU A 697 -14.09 -6.17 14.29
N ASP A 698 -13.10 -6.42 15.15
CA ASP A 698 -13.20 -7.42 16.21
C ASP A 698 -13.66 -6.82 17.55
N ASN A 699 -13.89 -7.68 18.55
CA ASN A 699 -14.37 -7.27 19.88
C ASN A 699 -13.43 -6.31 20.64
N ASP A 700 -12.22 -6.07 20.16
CA ASP A 700 -11.23 -5.16 20.74
C ASP A 700 -10.93 -3.98 19.79
N ASP A 701 -11.83 -3.71 18.83
CA ASP A 701 -11.74 -2.64 17.83
C ASP A 701 -10.51 -2.79 16.91
N TRP A 702 -10.05 -4.01 16.66
CA TRP A 702 -9.02 -4.29 15.66
C TRP A 702 -9.62 -4.67 14.31
N SER A 703 -8.87 -4.35 13.25
CA SER A 703 -9.14 -4.84 11.90
C SER A 703 -9.07 -6.37 11.84
N SER A 704 -10.12 -7.04 11.36
CA SER A 704 -10.23 -8.51 11.41
C SER A 704 -9.97 -9.25 10.09
N GLU A 705 -9.75 -8.55 8.97
CA GLU A 705 -9.70 -9.12 7.60
C GLU A 705 -8.67 -10.24 7.45
N ARG A 706 -7.49 -10.09 8.06
CA ARG A 706 -6.44 -11.11 7.98
C ARG A 706 -6.75 -12.36 8.79
N ARG A 707 -7.45 -12.20 9.91
CA ARG A 707 -7.90 -13.33 10.74
C ARG A 707 -9.07 -14.04 10.07
N MET A 708 -9.97 -13.28 9.43
CA MET A 708 -11.03 -13.82 8.60
C MET A 708 -10.46 -14.63 7.43
N ARG A 709 -9.44 -14.11 6.73
CA ARG A 709 -8.70 -14.84 5.70
C ARG A 709 -8.23 -16.20 6.20
N ASP A 710 -7.56 -16.23 7.36
CA ASP A 710 -7.03 -17.48 7.90
C ASP A 710 -8.16 -18.49 8.19
N ALA A 711 -9.29 -18.04 8.76
CA ALA A 711 -10.45 -18.90 9.03
C ALA A 711 -11.09 -19.44 7.74
N ILE A 712 -11.33 -18.59 6.75
CA ILE A 712 -11.91 -18.98 5.44
C ILE A 712 -11.00 -19.99 4.73
N LYS A 713 -9.68 -19.76 4.76
CA LYS A 713 -8.69 -20.65 4.15
C LYS A 713 -8.64 -22.01 4.83
N GLU A 714 -8.59 -22.03 6.15
CA GLU A 714 -8.48 -23.27 6.92
C GLU A 714 -9.76 -24.07 6.95
N LEU A 715 -10.92 -23.42 6.78
CA LEU A 715 -12.21 -24.09 6.56
C LEU A 715 -12.37 -24.62 5.14
N GLU A 716 -11.43 -24.32 4.24
CA GLU A 716 -11.44 -24.74 2.84
C GLU A 716 -12.70 -24.26 2.10
N LEU A 717 -13.15 -23.03 2.36
CA LEU A 717 -14.35 -22.48 1.72
C LEU A 717 -14.09 -22.17 0.24
N ASP A 718 -14.90 -22.77 -0.63
CA ASP A 718 -14.91 -22.49 -2.07
C ASP A 718 -15.84 -21.33 -2.41
N VAL A 719 -16.93 -21.17 -1.67
CA VAL A 719 -17.92 -20.11 -1.83
C VAL A 719 -18.23 -19.52 -0.46
N VAL A 720 -18.17 -18.21 -0.31
CA VAL A 720 -18.52 -17.56 0.96
C VAL A 720 -19.35 -16.31 0.75
N GLY A 721 -20.47 -16.24 1.46
CA GLY A 721 -21.26 -15.03 1.62
C GLY A 721 -20.79 -14.26 2.85
N LEU A 722 -20.52 -12.96 2.70
CA LEU A 722 -20.17 -12.08 3.81
C LEU A 722 -21.26 -11.02 3.97
N LEU A 723 -21.73 -10.80 5.19
CA LEU A 723 -22.79 -9.83 5.50
C LEU A 723 -22.25 -8.72 6.39
N GLU A 724 -22.88 -7.54 6.35
CA GLU A 724 -22.32 -6.31 6.94
C GLU A 724 -20.96 -5.93 6.33
N SER A 725 -20.91 -5.99 4.99
CA SER A 725 -19.68 -5.85 4.20
C SER A 725 -19.50 -4.47 3.57
N ASP A 726 -20.46 -3.53 3.66
CA ASP A 726 -20.29 -2.16 3.13
C ASP A 726 -19.42 -1.33 4.08
N LEU A 727 -18.19 -1.06 3.64
CA LEU A 727 -17.18 -0.30 4.38
C LEU A 727 -16.80 1.02 3.70
N GLN A 728 -17.51 1.40 2.63
CA GLN A 728 -17.17 2.52 1.77
C GLN A 728 -17.78 3.86 2.22
N ARG A 729 -17.94 4.03 3.55
CA ARG A 729 -18.34 5.29 4.17
C ARG A 729 -17.28 5.79 5.15
N ILE A 730 -17.29 7.09 5.40
CA ILE A 730 -16.34 7.75 6.32
C ILE A 730 -16.31 7.07 7.69
N ILE A 731 -17.47 6.70 8.23
CA ILE A 731 -17.56 6.04 9.54
C ILE A 731 -16.99 4.61 9.54
N MET A 732 -16.88 3.93 8.40
CA MET A 732 -16.19 2.64 8.27
C MET A 732 -14.78 2.77 7.66
N GLY A 733 -14.30 4.01 7.46
CA GLY A 733 -12.93 4.30 7.03
C GLY A 733 -12.73 4.33 5.51
N ASN A 734 -13.79 4.21 4.71
CA ASN A 734 -13.76 4.01 3.27
C ASN A 734 -12.79 2.87 2.89
N ARG A 735 -13.06 1.66 3.37
CA ARG A 735 -12.23 0.48 3.09
C ARG A 735 -13.06 -0.59 2.39
N ASP A 736 -12.44 -1.72 2.08
CA ASP A 736 -13.05 -2.86 1.43
C ASP A 736 -12.25 -4.13 1.76
N THR A 737 -12.80 -4.91 2.68
CA THR A 737 -12.23 -6.19 3.12
C THR A 737 -12.19 -7.22 2.02
N THR A 738 -13.15 -7.17 1.09
CA THR A 738 -13.29 -8.19 0.06
C THR A 738 -12.13 -8.15 -0.94
N GLN A 739 -11.51 -6.98 -1.16
CA GLN A 739 -10.29 -6.87 -1.98
C GLN A 739 -9.15 -7.71 -1.41
N TYR A 740 -8.88 -7.60 -0.10
CA TYR A 740 -7.81 -8.39 0.52
C TYR A 740 -8.12 -9.88 0.47
N LEU A 741 -9.35 -10.27 0.79
CA LEU A 741 -9.76 -11.68 0.78
C LEU A 741 -9.68 -12.28 -0.63
N ALA A 742 -10.19 -11.58 -1.64
CA ALA A 742 -10.19 -12.04 -3.02
C ALA A 742 -8.77 -12.19 -3.59
N GLU A 743 -7.90 -11.20 -3.35
CA GLU A 743 -6.51 -11.22 -3.83
C GLU A 743 -5.68 -12.30 -3.12
N ASP A 744 -5.81 -12.48 -1.81
CA ASP A 744 -4.99 -13.42 -1.03
C ASP A 744 -5.48 -14.88 -1.13
N LEU A 745 -6.80 -15.11 -1.22
CA LEU A 745 -7.39 -16.45 -1.32
C LEU A 745 -7.52 -16.95 -2.76
N GLY A 746 -7.32 -16.08 -3.75
CA GLY A 746 -7.58 -16.38 -5.15
C GLY A 746 -9.07 -16.67 -5.37
N MET A 747 -9.93 -15.66 -5.23
CA MET A 747 -11.39 -15.80 -5.39
C MET A 747 -11.95 -14.70 -6.29
N TYR A 748 -12.92 -15.05 -7.13
CA TYR A 748 -13.82 -14.08 -7.73
C TYR A 748 -14.61 -13.37 -6.62
N VAL A 749 -14.90 -12.09 -6.83
CA VAL A 749 -15.63 -11.28 -5.85
C VAL A 749 -16.73 -10.49 -6.52
N ASP A 750 -17.96 -10.67 -6.03
CA ASP A 750 -19.02 -9.69 -6.18
C ASP A 750 -19.15 -8.90 -4.88
N TYR A 751 -18.87 -7.59 -4.97
CA TYR A 751 -18.91 -6.66 -3.85
C TYR A 751 -20.32 -6.40 -3.30
N GLY A 752 -21.36 -6.80 -4.05
CA GLY A 752 -22.76 -6.52 -3.75
C GLY A 752 -23.19 -5.09 -4.07
N PRO A 753 -24.37 -4.66 -3.56
CA PRO A 753 -24.86 -3.31 -3.78
C PRO A 753 -23.85 -2.25 -3.31
N GLY A 754 -23.57 -1.27 -4.17
CA GLY A 754 -22.65 -0.18 -3.84
C GLY A 754 -23.11 0.71 -2.68
N PRO A 755 -22.23 1.56 -2.12
CA PRO A 755 -22.53 2.45 -1.00
C PRO A 755 -23.66 3.46 -1.28
N ASN A 756 -24.02 3.66 -2.55
CA ASN A 756 -25.15 4.50 -2.96
C ASN A 756 -26.51 3.79 -2.91
N LYS A 757 -26.55 2.50 -2.54
CA LYS A 757 -27.77 1.69 -2.44
C LYS A 757 -28.31 1.57 -1.01
N HIS A 758 -27.66 2.24 -0.05
CA HIS A 758 -28.17 2.42 1.33
C HIS A 758 -28.43 1.13 2.09
N THR A 759 -27.59 0.12 1.88
CA THR A 759 -27.63 -1.14 2.62
C THR A 759 -26.40 -1.27 3.52
N TRP A 760 -26.41 -2.25 4.43
CA TRP A 760 -25.23 -2.62 5.23
C TRP A 760 -24.24 -3.54 4.48
N GLY A 761 -24.57 -3.91 3.23
CA GLY A 761 -23.71 -4.71 2.37
C GLY A 761 -23.91 -6.21 2.52
N SER A 762 -23.73 -6.89 1.40
CA SER A 762 -23.65 -8.34 1.26
C SER A 762 -22.62 -8.57 0.16
N ALA A 763 -21.68 -9.49 0.33
CA ALA A 763 -20.66 -9.81 -0.66
C ALA A 763 -20.59 -11.32 -0.91
N LEU A 764 -20.22 -11.70 -2.12
CA LEU A 764 -20.01 -13.09 -2.52
C LEU A 764 -18.57 -13.26 -3.00
N LEU A 765 -17.84 -14.18 -2.36
CA LEU A 765 -16.56 -14.65 -2.87
C LEU A 765 -16.70 -16.09 -3.36
N SER A 766 -16.07 -16.41 -4.49
CA SER A 766 -16.15 -17.73 -5.10
C SER A 766 -14.84 -18.14 -5.76
N LYS A 767 -14.39 -19.37 -5.55
CA LYS A 767 -13.35 -20.02 -6.37
C LYS A 767 -13.89 -20.45 -7.73
N PHE A 768 -15.20 -20.64 -7.86
CA PHE A 768 -15.84 -20.89 -9.15
C PHE A 768 -16.13 -19.58 -9.90
N PRO A 769 -15.99 -19.55 -11.25
CA PRO A 769 -16.32 -18.37 -12.04
C PRO A 769 -17.76 -17.89 -11.82
N ILE A 770 -17.93 -16.59 -11.52
CA ILE A 770 -19.23 -15.93 -11.47
C ILE A 770 -19.64 -15.57 -12.91
N LEU A 771 -20.64 -16.26 -13.45
CA LEU A 771 -21.12 -16.05 -14.82
C LEU A 771 -22.01 -14.82 -14.94
N ASN A 772 -22.89 -14.63 -13.96
CA ASN A 772 -23.84 -13.54 -13.88
C ASN A 772 -24.19 -13.28 -12.42
N SER A 773 -24.41 -12.02 -12.04
CA SER A 773 -24.99 -11.70 -10.76
C SER A 773 -25.95 -10.52 -10.86
N THR A 774 -26.97 -10.52 -9.99
CA THR A 774 -27.98 -9.47 -9.90
C THR A 774 -28.13 -9.09 -8.43
N HIS A 775 -28.17 -7.79 -8.16
CA HIS A 775 -28.39 -7.27 -6.82
C HIS A 775 -29.84 -6.84 -6.64
N HIS A 776 -30.46 -7.32 -5.57
CA HIS A 776 -31.84 -6.98 -5.21
C HIS A 776 -31.83 -6.14 -3.94
N LEU A 777 -32.54 -5.01 -3.98
CA LEU A 777 -32.90 -4.25 -2.78
C LEU A 777 -34.33 -4.64 -2.43
N LEU A 778 -34.51 -5.38 -1.34
CA LEU A 778 -35.80 -5.96 -1.04
C LEU A 778 -36.76 -4.93 -0.43
N PRO A 779 -38.09 -5.15 -0.54
CA PRO A 779 -39.08 -4.21 -0.06
C PRO A 779 -38.92 -3.92 1.43
N SER A 780 -38.91 -2.63 1.78
CA SER A 780 -38.80 -2.16 3.15
C SER A 780 -39.62 -0.87 3.32
N PRO A 781 -40.91 -0.98 3.68
CA PRO A 781 -41.75 0.20 3.87
C PRO A 781 -41.38 1.02 5.11
N VAL A 782 -40.79 0.42 6.15
CA VAL A 782 -40.56 1.10 7.44
C VAL A 782 -39.10 0.95 7.90
N GLY A 783 -38.60 -0.28 7.91
CA GLY A 783 -37.31 -0.68 8.46
C GLY A 783 -36.16 -0.54 7.47
N GLU A 784 -35.18 -1.43 7.59
CA GLU A 784 -33.97 -1.39 6.78
C GLU A 784 -34.11 -2.01 5.38
N LEU A 785 -33.44 -1.40 4.41
CA LEU A 785 -33.22 -2.00 3.09
C LEU A 785 -32.31 -3.22 3.18
N ALA A 786 -32.90 -4.39 2.96
CA ALA A 786 -32.21 -5.67 2.95
C ALA A 786 -31.58 -5.96 1.56
N PRO A 787 -30.26 -6.19 1.47
CA PRO A 787 -29.58 -6.57 0.24
C PRO A 787 -29.64 -8.09 -0.01
N ALA A 788 -29.84 -8.48 -1.28
CA ALA A 788 -29.58 -9.84 -1.75
C ALA A 788 -28.73 -9.86 -3.02
N ILE A 789 -27.79 -10.79 -3.09
CA ILE A 789 -27.08 -11.16 -4.33
C ILE A 789 -27.73 -12.44 -4.84
N GLU A 790 -28.09 -12.47 -6.13
CA GLU A 790 -28.43 -13.68 -6.89
C GLU A 790 -27.34 -13.88 -7.94
N ALA A 791 -26.50 -14.90 -7.76
CA ALA A 791 -25.37 -15.18 -8.65
C ALA A 791 -25.46 -16.59 -9.25
N THR A 792 -25.07 -16.72 -10.51
CA THR A 792 -24.87 -18.02 -11.16
C THR A 792 -23.38 -18.31 -11.26
N LEU A 793 -22.94 -19.43 -10.70
CA LEU A 793 -21.57 -19.93 -10.73
C LEU A 793 -21.42 -21.07 -11.75
N ASP A 794 -20.25 -21.16 -12.40
CA ASP A 794 -19.86 -22.36 -13.17
C ASP A 794 -19.09 -23.34 -12.28
N VAL A 795 -19.78 -24.37 -11.81
CA VAL A 795 -19.24 -25.36 -10.87
C VAL A 795 -19.05 -26.69 -11.60
N TYR A 796 -17.80 -27.00 -11.93
CA TYR A 796 -17.43 -28.24 -12.65
C TYR A 796 -18.24 -28.46 -13.94
N GLY A 797 -18.59 -27.38 -14.67
CA GLY A 797 -19.40 -27.41 -15.88
C GLY A 797 -20.92 -27.39 -15.64
N THR A 798 -21.36 -27.29 -14.39
CA THR A 798 -22.78 -27.18 -14.00
C THR A 798 -23.07 -25.79 -13.46
N GLN A 799 -24.13 -25.16 -13.95
CA GLN A 799 -24.56 -23.86 -13.43
C GLN A 799 -25.28 -24.03 -12.11
N VAL A 800 -24.77 -23.40 -11.05
CA VAL A 800 -25.33 -23.43 -9.70
C VAL A 800 -25.68 -22.00 -9.29
N ASP A 801 -26.89 -21.78 -8.79
CA ASP A 801 -27.32 -20.47 -8.30
C ASP A 801 -27.01 -20.32 -6.80
N VAL A 802 -26.34 -19.23 -6.44
CA VAL A 802 -26.02 -18.89 -5.06
C VAL A 802 -26.70 -17.58 -4.71
N PHE A 803 -27.46 -17.60 -3.63
CA PHE A 803 -28.12 -16.44 -3.06
C PHE A 803 -27.39 -16.02 -1.78
N VAL A 804 -26.98 -14.75 -1.67
CA VAL A 804 -26.42 -14.20 -0.42
C VAL A 804 -27.33 -13.10 0.09
N PHE A 805 -27.89 -13.26 1.30
CA PHE A 805 -28.98 -12.40 1.76
C PHE A 805 -28.82 -11.95 3.21
N HIS A 806 -28.99 -10.65 3.46
CA HIS A 806 -29.05 -10.06 4.80
C HIS A 806 -30.47 -9.53 5.05
N SER A 807 -31.26 -10.23 5.88
CA SER A 807 -32.62 -9.82 6.24
C SER A 807 -32.63 -8.55 7.09
N GLY A 808 -33.73 -7.79 7.01
CA GLY A 808 -34.01 -6.71 7.96
C GLY A 808 -34.22 -7.22 9.38
N GLN A 809 -34.13 -6.28 10.34
CA GLN A 809 -34.15 -6.57 11.78
C GLN A 809 -35.53 -7.02 12.31
N GLU A 810 -35.56 -7.50 13.55
CA GLU A 810 -36.75 -8.07 14.18
C GLU A 810 -37.86 -7.03 14.42
N GLU A 811 -37.48 -5.77 14.59
CA GLU A 811 -38.32 -4.63 14.95
C GLU A 811 -39.39 -4.29 13.90
N ASP A 812 -39.19 -4.70 12.64
CA ASP A 812 -40.08 -4.43 11.52
C ASP A 812 -40.63 -5.73 10.88
N PRO A 813 -41.66 -6.37 11.49
CA PRO A 813 -42.19 -7.65 11.03
C PRO A 813 -42.75 -7.64 9.60
N GLU A 814 -43.34 -6.52 9.16
CA GLU A 814 -43.92 -6.40 7.82
C GLU A 814 -42.84 -6.35 6.74
N ASP A 815 -41.77 -5.58 6.96
CA ASP A 815 -40.60 -5.56 6.09
C ASP A 815 -40.04 -6.97 5.94
N ARG A 816 -39.83 -7.68 7.05
CA ARG A 816 -39.36 -9.07 7.02
C ARG A 816 -40.30 -10.02 6.28
N ARG A 817 -41.62 -9.88 6.43
CA ARG A 817 -42.59 -10.68 5.68
C ARG A 817 -42.46 -10.43 4.17
N LEU A 818 -42.43 -9.17 3.75
CA LEU A 818 -42.29 -8.79 2.34
C LEU A 818 -40.94 -9.24 1.74
N GLN A 819 -39.86 -9.10 2.49
CA GLN A 819 -38.52 -9.58 2.12
C GLN A 819 -38.51 -11.10 1.94
N THR A 820 -39.09 -11.83 2.90
CA THR A 820 -39.21 -13.29 2.85
C THR A 820 -40.00 -13.75 1.63
N GLU A 821 -41.16 -13.14 1.35
CA GLU A 821 -41.99 -13.47 0.19
C GLU A 821 -41.28 -13.19 -1.14
N PHE A 822 -40.56 -12.07 -1.22
CA PHE A 822 -39.80 -11.69 -2.41
C PHE A 822 -38.69 -12.72 -2.69
N LEU A 823 -37.84 -13.00 -1.71
CA LEU A 823 -36.71 -13.90 -1.89
C LEU A 823 -37.15 -15.34 -2.14
N SER A 824 -38.19 -15.81 -1.46
CA SER A 824 -38.73 -17.16 -1.67
C SER A 824 -39.23 -17.36 -3.10
N LYS A 825 -39.89 -16.35 -3.69
CA LYS A 825 -40.28 -16.38 -5.12
C LYS A 825 -39.08 -16.38 -6.05
N ARG A 826 -38.01 -15.64 -5.74
CA ARG A 826 -36.75 -15.65 -6.53
C ARG A 826 -36.10 -17.03 -6.51
N MET A 827 -35.94 -17.62 -5.32
CA MET A 827 -35.39 -18.97 -5.16
C MET A 827 -36.26 -20.02 -5.84
N GLY A 828 -37.59 -19.92 -5.75
CA GLY A 828 -38.52 -20.83 -6.45
C GLY A 828 -38.45 -20.75 -7.97
N ALA A 829 -38.14 -19.58 -8.52
CA ALA A 829 -38.11 -19.35 -9.97
C ALA A 829 -36.90 -19.99 -10.67
N THR A 830 -35.81 -20.31 -9.96
CA THR A 830 -34.65 -20.96 -10.59
C THR A 830 -34.88 -22.47 -10.75
N PRO A 831 -34.68 -23.05 -11.96
CA PRO A 831 -34.71 -24.49 -12.18
C PRO A 831 -33.35 -25.17 -11.94
N ARG A 832 -32.34 -24.40 -11.52
CA ARG A 832 -30.96 -24.87 -11.32
C ARG A 832 -30.74 -25.31 -9.87
N PRO A 833 -29.74 -26.17 -9.61
CA PRO A 833 -29.22 -26.40 -8.27
C PRO A 833 -28.93 -25.07 -7.58
N ALA A 834 -29.38 -24.90 -6.34
CA ALA A 834 -29.25 -23.62 -5.65
C ALA A 834 -28.87 -23.75 -4.17
N ILE A 835 -28.16 -22.74 -3.69
CA ILE A 835 -27.73 -22.58 -2.29
C ILE A 835 -28.10 -21.17 -1.83
N LEU A 836 -28.74 -21.04 -0.66
CA LEU A 836 -28.91 -19.78 0.05
C LEU A 836 -27.88 -19.72 1.19
N LEU A 837 -27.20 -18.59 1.30
CA LEU A 837 -26.28 -18.22 2.37
C LEU A 837 -26.82 -16.94 2.99
N SER A 838 -27.40 -17.01 4.19
CA SER A 838 -28.18 -15.87 4.68
C SER A 838 -28.16 -15.64 6.18
N TYR A 839 -28.56 -14.42 6.56
CA TYR A 839 -28.93 -14.02 7.90
C TYR A 839 -30.43 -13.71 7.92
N LEU A 840 -31.25 -14.53 8.60
CA LEU A 840 -32.72 -14.52 8.49
C LEU A 840 -33.46 -14.01 9.73
N VAL A 841 -32.85 -14.05 10.91
CA VAL A 841 -33.47 -13.62 12.19
C VAL A 841 -34.78 -14.38 12.47
N VAL A 842 -34.79 -15.69 12.27
CA VAL A 842 -35.98 -16.54 12.50
C VAL A 842 -35.61 -17.73 13.37
N LYS A 843 -36.60 -18.35 14.01
CA LYS A 843 -36.40 -19.68 14.62
C LYS A 843 -36.77 -20.78 13.62
N PRO A 844 -36.04 -21.90 13.57
CA PRO A 844 -36.43 -23.05 12.78
C PRO A 844 -37.87 -23.49 13.11
N GLY A 845 -38.68 -23.71 12.08
CA GLY A 845 -40.08 -24.13 12.21
C GLY A 845 -41.11 -23.03 12.53
N GLU A 846 -40.67 -21.79 12.79
CA GLU A 846 -41.58 -20.70 13.23
C GLU A 846 -41.71 -19.57 12.19
N GLY A 847 -42.93 -19.07 12.03
CA GLY A 847 -43.21 -17.86 11.24
C GLY A 847 -42.64 -17.89 9.82
N ASN A 848 -41.84 -16.87 9.47
CA ASN A 848 -41.25 -16.69 8.15
C ASN A 848 -40.33 -17.83 7.71
N TYR A 849 -39.78 -18.63 8.64
CA TYR A 849 -39.03 -19.84 8.29
C TYR A 849 -39.82 -20.75 7.33
N ASN A 850 -41.12 -20.93 7.60
CA ASN A 850 -41.99 -21.80 6.79
C ASN A 850 -42.32 -21.22 5.41
N THR A 851 -41.86 -20.01 5.10
CA THR A 851 -41.94 -19.44 3.75
C THR A 851 -40.60 -19.62 3.01
N TYR A 852 -39.48 -19.44 3.70
CA TYR A 852 -38.15 -19.75 3.15
C TYR A 852 -37.96 -21.23 2.84
N VAL A 853 -38.44 -22.12 3.72
CA VAL A 853 -38.43 -23.57 3.56
C VAL A 853 -39.85 -24.01 3.21
N SER A 854 -40.20 -23.98 1.93
CA SER A 854 -41.56 -24.23 1.46
C SER A 854 -41.59 -24.75 0.03
N GLU A 855 -42.75 -25.26 -0.41
CA GLU A 855 -42.97 -25.58 -1.83
C GLU A 855 -42.80 -24.37 -2.75
N LEU A 856 -43.02 -23.15 -2.25
CA LEU A 856 -42.87 -21.92 -3.03
C LEU A 856 -41.41 -21.65 -3.39
N SER A 857 -40.49 -21.82 -2.44
CA SER A 857 -39.06 -21.64 -2.68
C SER A 857 -38.39 -22.89 -3.27
N GLY A 858 -38.94 -24.06 -2.96
CA GLY A 858 -38.33 -25.37 -3.23
C GLY A 858 -37.07 -25.62 -2.42
N MET A 859 -36.74 -24.77 -1.44
CA MET A 859 -35.51 -24.86 -0.65
C MET A 859 -35.70 -25.77 0.55
N HIS A 860 -34.67 -26.54 0.87
CA HIS A 860 -34.57 -27.39 2.06
C HIS A 860 -33.54 -26.81 3.02
N ASP A 861 -33.78 -26.96 4.31
CA ASP A 861 -32.84 -26.56 5.36
C ASP A 861 -31.60 -27.47 5.40
N ILE A 862 -30.42 -26.91 5.68
CA ILE A 862 -29.19 -27.66 5.85
C ILE A 862 -29.27 -28.68 7.00
N ASP A 863 -30.05 -28.44 8.06
CA ASP A 863 -30.48 -29.46 9.04
C ASP A 863 -31.55 -28.92 10.01
N VAL A 864 -32.78 -29.44 9.95
CA VAL A 864 -33.90 -28.94 10.79
C VAL A 864 -33.68 -29.23 12.28
N ARG A 865 -32.80 -30.18 12.65
CA ARG A 865 -32.53 -30.52 14.05
C ARG A 865 -31.62 -29.52 14.75
N ASP A 866 -30.92 -28.68 13.99
CA ASP A 866 -30.22 -27.53 14.56
C ASP A 866 -31.22 -26.43 14.93
N TRP A 867 -31.85 -26.63 16.10
CA TRP A 867 -32.88 -25.76 16.65
C TRP A 867 -32.33 -24.47 17.27
N ASP A 868 -31.02 -24.41 17.56
CA ASP A 868 -30.34 -23.27 18.19
C ASP A 868 -29.76 -22.29 17.15
N ARG A 869 -30.44 -22.18 16.00
CA ARG A 869 -30.15 -21.17 14.98
C ARG A 869 -31.12 -20.01 15.10
N TRP A 870 -30.60 -18.83 14.85
CA TRP A 870 -31.35 -17.57 14.89
C TRP A 870 -30.90 -16.64 13.78
N CYS A 871 -29.60 -16.38 13.71
CA CYS A 871 -28.98 -15.48 12.76
C CYS A 871 -28.78 -16.13 11.39
N GLU A 872 -27.80 -17.02 11.29
CA GLU A 872 -27.32 -17.56 10.02
C GLU A 872 -28.03 -18.83 9.57
N TYR A 873 -28.18 -18.98 8.26
CA TYR A 873 -28.83 -20.11 7.61
C TYR A 873 -28.12 -20.49 6.31
N ILE A 874 -28.06 -21.79 6.07
CA ILE A 874 -27.79 -22.36 4.75
C ILE A 874 -29.03 -23.13 4.33
N LEU A 875 -29.58 -22.81 3.16
CA LEU A 875 -30.63 -23.60 2.52
C LEU A 875 -30.12 -24.12 1.18
N TYR A 876 -30.67 -25.23 0.69
CA TYR A 876 -30.26 -25.80 -0.59
C TYR A 876 -31.41 -26.49 -1.33
N LYS A 877 -31.27 -26.62 -2.65
CA LYS A 877 -32.14 -27.47 -3.47
C LYS A 877 -31.41 -28.00 -4.70
N ASP A 878 -31.88 -29.14 -5.19
CA ASP A 878 -31.41 -29.82 -6.39
C ASP A 878 -29.88 -30.05 -6.42
N ILE A 879 -29.26 -30.13 -5.24
CA ILE A 879 -27.84 -30.42 -5.03
C ILE A 879 -27.65 -31.36 -3.84
N LYS A 880 -26.69 -32.28 -3.93
CA LYS A 880 -26.45 -33.29 -2.89
C LYS A 880 -25.69 -32.68 -1.71
N ARG A 881 -26.35 -32.49 -0.57
CA ARG A 881 -25.71 -32.18 0.72
C ARG A 881 -24.93 -33.41 1.22
N VAL A 882 -23.69 -33.21 1.67
CA VAL A 882 -22.85 -34.28 2.26
C VAL A 882 -22.29 -33.93 3.63
N GLY A 883 -22.32 -32.65 4.03
CA GLY A 883 -21.87 -32.27 5.36
C GLY A 883 -22.34 -30.88 5.80
N TYR A 884 -22.35 -30.68 7.12
CA TYR A 884 -22.70 -29.44 7.80
C TYR A 884 -21.83 -29.23 9.04
N ALA A 885 -21.39 -28.00 9.29
CA ALA A 885 -20.63 -27.64 10.47
C ALA A 885 -20.96 -26.23 10.97
N ARG A 886 -20.95 -26.06 12.30
CA ARG A 886 -20.94 -24.76 12.98
C ARG A 886 -19.58 -24.52 13.61
N VAL A 887 -19.00 -23.37 13.31
CA VAL A 887 -17.63 -23.02 13.73
C VAL A 887 -17.67 -21.72 14.51
N SER A 888 -17.10 -21.71 15.72
CA SER A 888 -17.11 -20.54 16.58
C SER A 888 -16.48 -19.32 15.91
N ARG A 889 -17.03 -18.15 16.22
CA ARG A 889 -16.60 -16.83 15.75
C ARG A 889 -15.24 -16.34 16.29
N GLY A 890 -14.67 -17.06 17.25
CA GLY A 890 -13.52 -16.59 18.02
C GLY A 890 -13.83 -15.27 18.72
N THR A 891 -12.98 -14.26 18.48
CA THR A 891 -13.19 -12.89 18.97
C THR A 891 -13.53 -11.90 17.85
N ILE A 892 -13.82 -12.39 16.64
CA ILE A 892 -14.01 -11.55 15.46
C ILE A 892 -15.42 -10.94 15.46
N THR A 893 -16.47 -11.75 15.57
CA THR A 893 -17.86 -11.28 15.56
C THR A 893 -18.63 -11.84 16.75
N ASP A 894 -19.94 -11.58 16.80
CA ASP A 894 -20.91 -12.20 17.71
C ASP A 894 -21.66 -13.40 17.09
N THR A 895 -21.54 -13.59 15.77
CA THR A 895 -22.12 -14.68 14.97
C THR A 895 -21.07 -15.73 14.61
N GLU A 896 -21.38 -17.01 14.85
CA GLU A 896 -20.60 -18.15 14.35
C GLU A 896 -20.51 -18.19 12.82
N ILE A 897 -19.66 -19.06 12.27
CA ILE A 897 -19.61 -19.36 10.85
C ILE A 897 -20.41 -20.65 10.62
N GLN A 898 -21.35 -20.64 9.68
CA GLN A 898 -21.98 -21.86 9.19
C GLN A 898 -21.36 -22.32 7.88
N VAL A 899 -21.14 -23.64 7.76
CA VAL A 899 -20.51 -24.24 6.58
C VAL A 899 -21.28 -25.49 6.12
N GLY A 900 -21.63 -25.55 4.84
CA GLY A 900 -22.23 -26.70 4.18
C GLY A 900 -21.32 -27.26 3.09
N LYS A 901 -21.31 -28.59 2.94
CA LYS A 901 -20.61 -29.29 1.86
C LYS A 901 -21.61 -29.92 0.89
N PHE A 902 -21.43 -29.65 -0.40
CA PHE A 902 -22.33 -30.08 -1.47
C PHE A 902 -21.57 -30.74 -2.62
N VAL A 903 -22.12 -31.81 -3.19
CA VAL A 903 -21.52 -32.53 -4.32
C VAL A 903 -22.34 -32.30 -5.58
N VAL A 904 -21.65 -31.98 -6.67
CA VAL A 904 -22.27 -31.75 -7.98
C VAL A 904 -22.25 -33.03 -8.81
N GLY A 905 -23.41 -33.40 -9.36
CA GLY A 905 -23.57 -34.53 -10.28
C GLY A 905 -23.96 -35.86 -9.62
N GLU A 906 -24.16 -35.88 -8.30
CA GLU A 906 -24.71 -37.03 -7.58
C GLU A 906 -26.22 -36.91 -7.35
N PRO A 907 -26.96 -38.03 -7.20
CA PRO A 907 -28.38 -38.01 -6.89
C PRO A 907 -28.66 -37.25 -5.58
N VAL A 908 -29.60 -36.31 -5.63
CA VAL A 908 -29.98 -35.49 -4.49
C VAL A 908 -30.66 -36.33 -3.41
N SER A 909 -30.33 -36.06 -2.15
CA SER A 909 -31.07 -36.56 -0.99
C SER A 909 -31.42 -35.41 -0.06
N TYR A 910 -32.67 -35.40 0.39
CA TYR A 910 -33.19 -34.47 1.40
C TYR A 910 -33.43 -35.16 2.75
N THR A 911 -32.90 -36.37 2.92
CA THR A 911 -32.99 -37.10 4.19
C THR A 911 -31.98 -36.57 5.19
N ASP A 912 -32.40 -36.36 6.43
CA ASP A 912 -31.52 -36.01 7.55
C ASP A 912 -30.82 -37.24 8.19
N GLU A 913 -30.73 -38.35 7.46
CA GLU A 913 -30.00 -39.54 7.90
C GLU A 913 -28.49 -39.24 7.97
N ARG A 914 -27.93 -39.33 9.18
CA ARG A 914 -26.50 -39.07 9.41
C ARG A 914 -25.68 -40.34 9.21
N ILE A 915 -24.48 -40.19 8.67
CA ILE A 915 -23.48 -41.25 8.60
C ILE A 915 -22.27 -40.94 9.50
N PRO A 916 -21.65 -41.98 10.11
CA PRO A 916 -20.38 -41.81 10.82
C PRO A 916 -19.27 -41.31 9.90
N GLU A 917 -18.37 -40.47 10.41
CA GLU A 917 -17.28 -39.89 9.62
C GLU A 917 -16.36 -40.96 9.00
N GLU A 918 -16.23 -42.14 9.62
CA GLU A 918 -15.43 -43.24 9.10
C GLU A 918 -15.93 -43.73 7.73
N GLN A 919 -17.22 -43.53 7.44
CA GLN A 919 -17.85 -43.87 6.17
C GLN A 919 -17.75 -42.75 5.13
N VAL A 920 -17.32 -41.55 5.52
CA VAL A 920 -17.19 -40.39 4.64
C VAL A 920 -15.82 -40.43 3.94
N PRO A 921 -15.74 -40.26 2.61
CA PRO A 921 -14.47 -40.16 1.90
C PRO A 921 -13.60 -39.02 2.44
N PRO A 922 -12.26 -39.18 2.56
CA PRO A 922 -11.38 -38.16 3.13
C PRO A 922 -11.56 -36.75 2.54
N GLY A 923 -11.67 -36.59 1.21
CA GLY A 923 -11.89 -35.28 0.57
C GLY A 923 -13.23 -34.60 0.90
N ARG A 924 -14.23 -35.36 1.40
CA ARG A 924 -15.52 -34.82 1.84
C ARG A 924 -15.55 -34.46 3.32
N ARG A 925 -14.55 -34.85 4.10
CA ARG A 925 -14.48 -34.55 5.54
C ARG A 925 -14.17 -33.08 5.79
N PHE A 926 -14.63 -32.53 6.90
CA PHE A 926 -14.20 -31.20 7.31
C PHE A 926 -12.81 -31.25 7.98
N PRO A 927 -12.06 -30.13 7.99
CA PRO A 927 -10.72 -30.08 8.57
C PRO A 927 -10.68 -30.41 10.06
N ALA A 928 -9.91 -31.44 10.44
CA ALA A 928 -9.82 -31.88 11.84
C ALA A 928 -9.23 -30.82 12.80
N LEU A 929 -8.59 -29.78 12.27
CA LEU A 929 -7.96 -28.67 13.01
C LEU A 929 -8.93 -27.92 13.94
N PHE A 930 -10.23 -27.90 13.63
CA PHE A 930 -11.24 -27.19 14.42
C PHE A 930 -11.81 -28.02 15.59
N ARG A 931 -11.37 -29.27 15.80
CA ARG A 931 -11.82 -30.08 16.93
C ARG A 931 -11.20 -29.62 18.26
N GLY A 932 -11.88 -29.92 19.36
CA GLY A 932 -11.40 -29.59 20.71
C GLY A 932 -11.30 -28.08 20.92
N GLU A 933 -10.10 -27.59 21.27
CA GLU A 933 -9.86 -26.15 21.43
C GLU A 933 -9.80 -25.39 20.09
N GLY A 934 -9.70 -26.12 18.97
CA GLY A 934 -9.61 -25.56 17.63
C GLY A 934 -8.35 -24.73 17.40
N VAL A 935 -8.46 -23.71 16.54
CA VAL A 935 -7.34 -22.88 16.08
C VAL A 935 -7.71 -21.41 16.14
N ARG A 936 -6.86 -20.60 16.78
CA ARG A 936 -7.04 -19.12 16.92
C ARG A 936 -8.43 -18.71 17.43
N GLY A 937 -9.07 -19.54 18.25
CA GLY A 937 -10.41 -19.31 18.81
C GLY A 937 -11.57 -19.82 17.96
N HIS A 938 -11.30 -20.36 16.77
CA HIS A 938 -12.27 -21.03 15.92
C HIS A 938 -12.26 -22.54 16.20
N ARG A 939 -13.40 -23.11 16.56
CA ARG A 939 -13.59 -24.54 16.84
C ARG A 939 -14.99 -24.98 16.42
N TYR A 940 -15.21 -26.27 16.20
CA TYR A 940 -16.57 -26.79 16.07
C TYR A 940 -17.36 -26.47 17.35
N HIS A 941 -18.53 -25.88 17.16
CA HIS A 941 -19.36 -25.31 18.21
C HIS A 941 -20.80 -25.80 18.06
N VAL A 942 -21.57 -25.79 19.15
CA VAL A 942 -22.92 -26.38 19.29
C VAL A 942 -22.94 -27.91 19.27
N PHE A 943 -22.23 -28.54 18.33
CA PHE A 943 -22.20 -29.99 18.19
C PHE A 943 -20.83 -30.63 18.49
N ASP A 944 -19.79 -29.83 18.73
CA ASP A 944 -18.38 -30.22 18.91
C ASP A 944 -17.74 -31.03 17.76
N GLU A 945 -18.52 -31.45 16.78
CA GLU A 945 -18.13 -32.18 15.58
C GLU A 945 -18.99 -31.78 14.36
N PRO A 946 -18.48 -31.92 13.12
CA PRO A 946 -19.29 -31.77 11.92
C PRO A 946 -20.28 -32.93 11.76
N TRP A 947 -21.40 -32.67 11.09
CA TRP A 947 -22.37 -33.69 10.69
C TRP A 947 -22.20 -34.07 9.21
N TYR A 948 -22.42 -35.34 8.89
CA TYR A 948 -22.32 -35.88 7.53
C TYR A 948 -23.55 -36.70 7.15
N TYR A 949 -23.84 -36.75 5.85
CA TYR A 949 -25.06 -37.33 5.30
C TYR A 949 -24.76 -38.33 4.18
N ALA A 950 -25.57 -39.40 4.11
CA ALA A 950 -25.54 -40.42 3.05
C ALA A 950 -25.96 -39.86 1.70
#